data_AF-A0A559N669-F1
#
_entry.id   AF-A0A559N669-F1
#
_cell.length_a   1.000
_cell.length_b   1.000
_cell.length_c   1.000
_cell.angle_alpha   90.00
_cell.angle_beta   90.00
_cell.angle_gamma   90.00
#
_symmetry.space_group_name_H-M   'P 1'
#
loop_
_entity.id
_entity.type
_entity.pdbx_description
1 polymer ?
#
loop_
_entity_poly.entity_id
_entity_poly.type
_entity_poly.pdbx_seq_one_letter_code
_entity_poly.pdbx_strand_id
1 'polypeptide(L)'
;MKTKIVTTFLLILLLGIAVKGQEKVTSPEFLKYTNSKWVDSVMKSLTPKERIGQLMFVAAYSNKGIEHEKEILETIQKWNIGGLVFFQGDPVTQVKQMNSYQKQAKTPLLGAIDAEWGLGMRLDSTISYPYQMALGAIQNNNLIYKIGTEVARQIKNTGLHLNFAPVADVNNNPDNPVINYRSFGEDKYKVAQKSIAYMQGMQNAGLLTTAKHFPGHGDTNTDSHYKLPQINHSLERLNNLELYPFKELINAGLNGVMVAHLNIPALDASEKPSTLSKAIVTDLLQNKLGFSGLIITDAMRMKGVTNNNKPGIVDKEAVQAGNDVLELTQNVAKAITEIENAVKNNSILQADIDNRVRKILAAKQWAGLHNYKPTPNKNLVHNLNNANAKLLKRQLVEASLTVLKNDDDVVPLQKLDTLNIMSISIGDSLTTKFQETLGLYDNVKHFNIGNDINPATIDKLKKAINNHNLILLGIHDSSAFPKNKISFSNTLLKFIEGLPFNKTVVTYFKNPYSIAKIKNIENAKSLILTYQDSKTTQDIAAQLIFGGASANGKLPVSIGSKFKAGAGLTTAKKIRFKYTLPEDAGLNSKTLNSGIDSLIQQAISNKAIPGAQVLIAKNGKVVLHKAYGTHTYSDTTKVKLSNVYDIASVTKISSALPALMHLQDANKFSTEKTIDDYLPYFKGSNKAGIPFREILTHQAGFSPWIPYWQNTLRKNGSYKWHTIKRDSSARFPIKITSNMWLNRNYKKKVFKAIKKSPVSDVKKYKYSGLVFYLLPTIVEEITSTNFVDYINANFYDKLGATTLTYNPEQKFSHSKIIPTENDFLFRHSTIHGTVHDEGAAMMGGISANAGLFSNANDLAKLMQMYLDMGTYGNEEFISKNTLKQYTSVQFPDNNNHRGIGFDKPYLIYKGENSNTAKDASKESFGHTGFTGTMVWMDPKENVLFVFLSNRVTPTRENRILYKLNTRTKIQQVIYDAIK
;
A
#
# COMPACT_ATOMS: atom_id res chain seq x y z
N MET A 1 56.69 33.58 -42.69
CA MET A 1 56.74 34.65 -41.66
C MET A 1 55.47 35.47 -41.79
N LYS A 2 54.57 35.66 -40.82
CA LYS A 2 54.64 35.44 -39.38
C LYS A 2 53.31 34.85 -38.87
N THR A 3 53.35 33.53 -38.76
CA THR A 3 52.55 32.64 -37.91
C THR A 3 52.84 32.90 -36.42
N LYS A 4 52.70 34.15 -35.93
CA LYS A 4 53.13 34.53 -34.57
C LYS A 4 52.20 35.49 -33.80
N ILE A 5 50.95 35.69 -34.22
CA ILE A 5 50.03 36.59 -33.49
C ILE A 5 48.72 35.90 -33.04
N VAL A 6 48.37 34.71 -33.56
CA VAL A 6 47.14 34.01 -33.15
C VAL A 6 47.35 33.05 -31.98
N THR A 7 48.59 32.67 -31.66
CA THR A 7 48.90 31.72 -30.59
C THR A 7 49.04 32.34 -29.20
N THR A 8 49.14 33.68 -29.09
CA THR A 8 49.28 34.35 -27.78
C THR A 8 47.93 34.82 -27.23
N PHE A 9 46.92 35.07 -28.07
CA PHE A 9 45.58 35.44 -27.61
C PHE A 9 44.73 34.21 -27.21
N LEU A 10 45.01 33.03 -27.77
CA LEU A 10 44.35 31.78 -27.36
C LEU A 10 44.93 31.17 -26.08
N LEU A 11 46.17 31.52 -25.69
CA LEU A 11 46.76 31.03 -24.44
C LEU A 11 46.31 31.85 -23.21
N ILE A 12 45.87 33.09 -23.38
CA ILE A 12 45.39 33.94 -22.27
C ILE A 12 43.91 33.68 -21.94
N LEU A 13 43.12 33.11 -22.87
CA LEU A 13 41.76 32.62 -22.57
C LEU A 13 41.74 31.20 -21.96
N LEU A 14 42.86 30.46 -21.97
CA LEU A 14 43.00 29.14 -21.35
C LEU A 14 43.69 29.17 -19.97
N LEU A 15 44.10 30.36 -19.51
CA LEU A 15 44.60 30.64 -18.15
C LEU A 15 43.55 31.39 -17.30
N GLY A 16 42.28 31.30 -17.69
CA GLY A 16 41.12 31.67 -16.88
C GLY A 16 41.04 30.76 -15.66
N ILE A 17 41.81 31.14 -14.65
CA ILE A 17 41.82 30.73 -13.26
C ILE A 17 40.56 29.92 -12.92
N ALA A 18 40.71 28.60 -12.90
CA ALA A 18 39.87 27.74 -12.09
C ALA A 18 40.16 28.08 -10.62
N VAL A 19 39.65 29.23 -10.17
CA VAL A 19 39.37 29.40 -8.75
C VAL A 19 38.31 28.35 -8.51
N LYS A 20 38.71 27.19 -7.99
CA LYS A 20 37.80 26.37 -7.18
C LYS A 20 37.31 27.34 -6.12
N GLY A 21 36.15 27.95 -6.35
CA GLY A 21 35.48 28.72 -5.32
C GLY A 21 35.45 27.82 -4.11
N GLN A 22 36.04 28.25 -3.00
CA GLN A 22 35.83 27.58 -1.72
C GLN A 22 34.33 27.38 -1.61
N GLU A 23 33.89 26.12 -1.59
CA GLU A 23 32.48 25.81 -1.33
C GLU A 23 32.10 26.54 -0.06
N LYS A 24 31.22 27.54 -0.19
CA LYS A 24 30.85 28.39 0.92
C LYS A 24 30.06 27.55 1.89
N VAL A 25 30.67 27.17 3.01
CA VAL A 25 30.00 26.46 4.11
C VAL A 25 28.75 27.25 4.48
N THR A 26 27.57 26.65 4.31
CA THR A 26 26.32 27.31 4.68
C THR A 26 26.21 27.26 6.20
N SER A 27 26.25 28.40 6.87
CA SER A 27 26.08 28.43 8.33
C SER A 27 24.65 28.03 8.71
N PRO A 28 24.45 27.24 9.79
CA PRO A 28 23.12 26.91 10.29
C PRO A 28 22.30 28.16 10.59
N GLU A 29 21.04 28.17 10.14
CA GLU A 29 20.23 29.40 10.18
C GLU A 29 20.00 29.93 11.60
N PHE A 30 19.86 29.05 12.59
CA PHE A 30 19.62 29.45 13.97
C PHE A 30 20.77 30.31 14.54
N LEU A 31 21.99 30.22 14.01
CA LEU A 31 23.13 30.99 14.50
C LEU A 31 22.94 32.51 14.34
N LYS A 32 22.06 32.94 13.43
CA LYS A 32 21.66 34.36 13.29
C LYS A 32 21.07 34.95 14.58
N TYR A 33 20.58 34.10 15.48
CA TYR A 33 19.96 34.51 16.75
C TYR A 33 20.91 34.53 17.95
N THR A 34 22.18 34.11 17.79
CA THR A 34 23.18 34.02 18.91
C THR A 34 23.37 35.32 19.70
N ASN A 35 23.20 36.45 19.03
CA ASN A 35 23.29 37.80 19.60
C ASN A 35 21.96 38.56 19.48
N SER A 36 20.83 37.85 19.48
CA SER A 36 19.52 38.49 19.47
C SER A 36 19.19 39.11 20.83
N LYS A 37 18.27 40.09 20.83
CA LYS A 37 17.76 40.70 22.07
C LYS A 37 17.19 39.67 23.05
N TRP A 38 16.55 38.61 22.55
CA TRP A 38 15.98 37.58 23.41
C TRP A 38 17.07 36.70 24.03
N VAL A 39 18.05 36.26 23.23
CA VAL A 39 19.19 35.47 23.74
C VAL A 39 19.97 36.27 24.78
N ASP A 40 20.26 37.55 24.51
CA ASP A 40 20.94 38.43 25.46
C ASP A 40 20.15 38.60 26.76
N SER A 41 18.83 38.79 26.67
CA SER A 41 17.96 38.92 27.84
C SER A 41 17.99 37.64 28.70
N VAL A 42 17.88 36.47 28.07
CA VAL A 42 17.93 35.20 28.80
C VAL A 42 19.31 35.00 29.41
N MET A 43 20.41 35.19 28.65
CA MET A 43 21.78 35.05 29.15
C MET A 43 22.08 35.92 30.38
N LYS A 44 21.56 37.14 30.42
CA LYS A 44 21.69 38.05 31.56
C LYS A 44 20.92 37.57 32.80
N SER A 45 19.83 36.83 32.61
CA SER A 45 19.02 36.28 33.71
C SER A 45 19.54 34.97 34.31
N LEU A 46 20.46 34.29 33.61
CA LEU A 46 21.04 33.01 34.04
C LEU A 46 22.27 33.22 34.91
N THR A 47 22.29 32.57 36.08
CA THR A 47 23.50 32.41 36.90
C THR A 47 24.52 31.51 36.17
N PRO A 48 25.82 31.58 36.52
CA PRO A 48 26.84 30.68 35.94
C PRO A 48 26.47 29.19 36.06
N LYS A 49 25.86 28.80 37.18
CA LYS A 49 25.39 27.43 37.42
C LYS A 49 24.21 27.04 36.52
N GLU A 50 23.24 27.93 36.34
CA GLU A 50 22.12 27.69 35.42
C GLU A 50 22.57 27.64 33.97
N ARG A 51 23.64 28.37 33.59
CA ARG A 51 24.27 28.24 32.27
C ARG A 51 24.82 26.83 32.07
N ILE A 52 25.49 26.24 33.05
CA ILE A 52 25.90 24.83 32.99
C ILE A 52 24.68 23.90 32.87
N GLY A 53 23.59 24.19 33.61
CA GLY A 53 22.33 23.45 33.51
C GLY A 53 21.77 23.38 32.08
N GLN A 54 21.91 24.46 31.30
CA GLN A 54 21.44 24.51 29.90
C GLN A 54 22.13 23.51 28.96
N LEU A 55 23.27 22.93 29.33
CA LEU A 55 23.96 21.90 28.54
C LEU A 55 23.31 20.50 28.72
N MET A 56 22.47 20.32 29.75
CA MET A 56 21.97 19.01 30.17
C MET A 56 20.65 18.64 29.49
N PHE A 57 20.61 17.47 28.86
CA PHE A 57 19.39 16.88 28.29
C PHE A 57 19.05 15.57 29.02
N VAL A 58 17.81 15.45 29.50
CA VAL A 58 17.37 14.32 30.36
C VAL A 58 16.29 13.48 29.67
N ALA A 59 16.27 12.18 29.95
CA ALA A 59 15.30 11.24 29.39
C ALA A 59 13.88 11.48 29.94
N ALA A 60 12.89 11.63 29.06
CA ALA A 60 11.48 11.65 29.42
C ALA A 60 10.74 10.44 28.82
N TYR A 61 9.81 9.88 29.59
CA TYR A 61 9.04 8.70 29.22
C TYR A 61 7.56 8.94 29.53
N SER A 62 6.70 8.84 28.51
CA SER A 62 5.26 9.07 28.70
C SER A 62 4.54 7.85 29.27
N ASN A 63 5.19 6.70 29.32
CA ASN A 63 4.65 5.44 29.87
C ASN A 63 5.09 5.10 31.29
N LYS A 64 5.86 5.96 31.99
CA LYS A 64 6.36 5.70 33.35
C LYS A 64 5.50 6.26 34.49
N GLY A 65 4.37 6.90 34.15
CA GLY A 65 3.42 7.41 35.13
C GLY A 65 3.86 8.69 35.85
N ILE A 66 3.08 9.09 36.85
CA ILE A 66 3.15 10.41 37.49
C ILE A 66 4.42 10.63 38.33
N GLU A 67 5.00 9.58 38.91
CA GLU A 67 6.23 9.72 39.71
C GLU A 67 7.43 10.08 38.83
N HIS A 68 7.54 9.49 37.64
CA HIS A 68 8.54 9.91 36.65
C HIS A 68 8.31 11.35 36.19
N GLU A 69 7.04 11.76 36.01
CA GLU A 69 6.72 13.15 35.66
C GLU A 69 7.17 14.15 36.76
N LYS A 70 6.96 13.81 38.04
CA LYS A 70 7.43 14.62 39.17
C LYS A 70 8.95 14.70 39.22
N GLU A 71 9.66 13.59 39.06
CA GLU A 71 11.14 13.55 39.03
C GLU A 71 11.71 14.51 37.95
N ILE A 72 11.10 14.50 36.76
CA ILE A 72 11.49 15.39 35.67
C ILE A 72 11.18 16.86 36.00
N LEU A 73 10.01 17.15 36.57
CA LEU A 73 9.64 18.50 37.01
C LEU A 73 10.60 19.05 38.07
N GLU A 74 10.95 18.25 39.07
CA GLU A 74 11.94 18.61 40.09
C GLU A 74 13.31 18.90 39.46
N THR A 75 13.72 18.07 38.51
CA THR A 75 14.98 18.26 37.78
C THR A 75 14.98 19.57 36.98
N ILE A 76 13.88 19.88 36.29
CA ILE A 76 13.71 21.13 35.53
C ILE A 76 13.80 22.35 36.45
N GLN A 77 13.05 22.34 37.55
CA GLN A 77 12.98 23.48 38.47
C GLN A 77 14.30 23.69 39.22
N LYS A 78 14.95 22.61 39.67
CA LYS A 78 16.16 22.68 40.50
C LYS A 78 17.41 23.05 39.71
N TRP A 79 17.53 22.56 38.48
CA TRP A 79 18.78 22.67 37.71
C TRP A 79 18.67 23.51 36.45
N ASN A 80 17.48 24.01 36.11
CA ASN A 80 17.21 24.80 34.89
C ASN A 80 17.85 24.14 33.66
N ILE A 81 17.48 22.89 33.40
CA ILE A 81 18.09 22.08 32.34
C ILE A 81 17.81 22.63 30.93
N GLY A 82 18.61 22.20 29.95
CA GLY A 82 18.52 22.65 28.56
C GLY A 82 17.36 22.05 27.79
N GLY A 83 17.08 20.76 28.00
CA GLY A 83 16.11 20.03 27.21
C GLY A 83 15.77 18.63 27.74
N LEU A 84 14.86 17.97 27.02
CA LEU A 84 14.35 16.64 27.32
C LEU A 84 14.39 15.77 26.06
N VAL A 85 14.71 14.49 26.22
CA VAL A 85 14.70 13.50 25.12
C VAL A 85 13.60 12.47 25.38
N PHE A 86 12.61 12.39 24.50
CA PHE A 86 11.52 11.41 24.61
C PHE A 86 11.86 10.08 23.92
N PHE A 87 11.51 8.94 24.56
CA PHE A 87 11.89 7.60 24.08
C PHE A 87 10.74 6.60 23.90
N GLN A 88 9.84 6.47 24.87
CA GLN A 88 8.81 5.42 24.87
C GLN A 88 7.49 5.93 25.47
N GLY A 89 6.39 5.42 24.91
CA GLY A 89 5.02 5.63 25.36
C GLY A 89 4.12 6.15 24.24
N ASP A 90 3.04 6.84 24.62
CA ASP A 90 2.04 7.34 23.67
C ASP A 90 2.21 8.85 23.39
N PRO A 91 1.81 9.32 22.19
CA PRO A 91 1.98 10.72 21.79
C PRO A 91 1.06 11.70 22.54
N VAL A 92 -0.10 11.25 23.05
CA VAL A 92 -1.06 12.13 23.72
C VAL A 92 -0.56 12.51 25.11
N THR A 93 -0.10 11.52 25.87
CA THR A 93 0.52 11.73 27.19
C THR A 93 1.82 12.50 27.06
N GLN A 94 2.64 12.19 26.05
CA GLN A 94 3.84 12.99 25.76
C GLN A 94 3.52 14.47 25.57
N VAL A 95 2.52 14.84 24.76
CA VAL A 95 2.15 16.25 24.55
C VAL A 95 1.70 16.91 25.85
N LYS A 96 0.91 16.21 26.67
CA LYS A 96 0.48 16.72 27.99
C LYS A 96 1.68 16.99 28.90
N GLN A 97 2.59 16.03 28.99
CA GLN A 97 3.81 16.14 29.78
C GLN A 97 4.71 17.27 29.27
N MET A 98 4.98 17.34 27.96
CA MET A 98 5.79 18.42 27.38
C MET A 98 5.17 19.80 27.65
N ASN A 99 3.85 19.94 27.54
CA ASN A 99 3.16 21.18 27.92
C ASN A 99 3.30 21.51 29.41
N SER A 100 3.21 20.50 30.28
CA SER A 100 3.41 20.62 31.73
C SER A 100 4.84 21.07 32.06
N TYR A 101 5.84 20.41 31.48
CA TYR A 101 7.26 20.72 31.63
C TYR A 101 7.61 22.13 31.16
N GLN A 102 7.10 22.55 29.99
CA GLN A 102 7.33 23.91 29.49
C GLN A 102 6.73 24.97 30.40
N LYS A 103 5.57 24.71 31.02
CA LYS A 103 4.93 25.65 31.96
C LYS A 103 5.77 25.88 33.22
N GLN A 104 6.54 24.88 33.64
CA GLN A 104 7.33 24.91 34.87
C GLN A 104 8.79 25.32 34.64
N ALA A 105 9.23 25.38 33.38
CA ALA A 105 10.60 25.72 33.04
C ALA A 105 10.83 27.25 33.10
N LYS A 106 11.81 27.68 33.90
CA LYS A 106 12.27 29.09 33.93
C LYS A 106 12.83 29.51 32.57
N THR A 107 13.62 28.63 31.94
CA THR A 107 14.12 28.79 30.58
C THR A 107 13.44 27.75 29.69
N PRO A 108 12.82 28.11 28.55
CA PRO A 108 12.12 27.15 27.69
C PRO A 108 12.98 25.94 27.31
N LEU A 109 12.40 24.74 27.34
CA LEU A 109 13.11 23.48 27.09
C LEU A 109 13.12 23.14 25.60
N LEU A 110 14.25 22.63 25.10
CA LEU A 110 14.26 21.91 23.83
C LEU A 110 13.73 20.48 24.05
N GLY A 111 12.60 20.17 23.43
CA GLY A 111 12.12 18.80 23.29
C GLY A 111 12.79 18.08 22.13
N ALA A 112 13.43 16.94 22.39
CA ALA A 112 14.14 16.13 21.42
C ALA A 112 13.59 14.70 21.34
N ILE A 113 13.85 14.02 20.24
CA ILE A 113 13.52 12.61 20.04
C ILE A 113 14.51 11.96 19.07
N ASP A 114 14.71 10.67 19.23
CA ASP A 114 15.39 9.85 18.22
C ASP A 114 14.34 9.15 17.34
N ALA A 115 14.00 9.75 16.20
CA ALA A 115 12.95 9.31 15.29
C ALA A 115 13.49 9.16 13.86
N GLU A 116 14.44 8.23 13.68
CA GLU A 116 15.13 7.99 12.41
C GLU A 116 14.15 7.68 11.26
N TRP A 117 13.22 6.74 11.46
CA TRP A 117 12.16 6.38 10.51
C TRP A 117 10.78 6.91 10.94
N GLY A 118 10.77 8.07 11.62
CA GLY A 118 9.57 8.73 12.13
C GLY A 118 9.20 8.36 13.57
N LEU A 119 8.12 8.97 14.07
CA LEU A 119 7.69 8.84 15.49
C LEU A 119 7.50 7.39 15.93
N GLY A 120 7.09 6.50 15.01
CA GLY A 120 6.87 5.09 15.29
C GLY A 120 8.13 4.30 15.69
N MET A 121 9.30 4.93 15.72
CA MET A 121 10.51 4.39 16.36
C MET A 121 10.42 4.38 17.90
N ARG A 122 9.70 5.36 18.46
CA ARG A 122 9.69 5.67 19.90
C ARG A 122 8.27 5.67 20.48
N LEU A 123 7.31 6.16 19.72
CA LEU A 123 5.93 6.33 20.18
C LEU A 123 5.01 5.30 19.55
N ASP A 124 4.18 4.70 20.39
CA ASP A 124 3.10 3.83 19.91
C ASP A 124 2.09 4.62 19.06
N SER A 125 1.18 3.89 18.42
CA SER A 125 0.03 4.48 17.70
C SER A 125 0.39 5.51 16.62
N THR A 126 1.65 5.58 16.18
CA THR A 126 2.14 6.49 15.13
C THR A 126 2.74 5.71 13.96
N ILE A 127 2.92 6.38 12.81
CA ILE A 127 3.46 5.75 11.61
C ILE A 127 4.97 5.49 11.78
N SER A 128 5.38 4.25 11.56
CA SER A 128 6.76 3.89 11.22
C SER A 128 6.92 3.83 9.70
N TYR A 129 7.85 4.62 9.15
CA TYR A 129 8.22 4.60 7.74
C TYR A 129 9.24 3.49 7.44
N PRO A 130 9.56 3.22 6.16
CA PRO A 130 10.61 2.26 5.82
C PRO A 130 11.96 2.63 6.46
N TYR A 131 12.74 1.61 6.80
CA TYR A 131 14.09 1.79 7.34
C TYR A 131 15.02 2.40 6.30
N GLN A 132 16.09 3.05 6.76
CA GLN A 132 16.99 3.86 5.95
C GLN A 132 17.63 3.05 4.82
N MET A 133 17.92 1.76 5.03
CA MET A 133 18.41 0.90 3.96
C MET A 133 17.36 0.72 2.85
N ALA A 134 16.09 0.54 3.19
CA ALA A 134 15.02 0.52 2.18
C ALA A 134 14.92 1.86 1.45
N LEU A 135 15.01 2.98 2.18
CA LEU A 135 15.04 4.33 1.60
C LEU A 135 16.30 4.58 0.73
N GLY A 136 17.40 3.90 1.05
CA GLY A 136 18.62 3.80 0.28
C GLY A 136 18.38 3.31 -1.14
N ALA A 137 17.40 2.43 -1.32
CA ALA A 137 17.09 1.87 -2.63
C ALA A 137 16.35 2.81 -3.57
N ILE A 138 15.68 3.84 -3.02
CA ILE A 138 14.85 4.78 -3.78
C ILE A 138 15.72 5.64 -4.70
N GLN A 139 15.35 5.73 -5.98
CA GLN A 139 16.11 6.55 -6.95
C GLN A 139 15.71 8.03 -6.95
N ASN A 140 14.49 8.36 -6.50
CA ASN A 140 14.00 9.73 -6.44
C ASN A 140 14.18 10.35 -5.04
N ASN A 141 15.23 11.16 -4.86
CA ASN A 141 15.51 11.82 -3.58
C ASN A 141 14.43 12.83 -3.13
N ASN A 142 13.53 13.28 -4.01
CA ASN A 142 12.38 14.09 -3.60
C ASN A 142 11.45 13.33 -2.64
N LEU A 143 11.34 12.00 -2.75
CA LEU A 143 10.59 11.20 -1.78
C LEU A 143 11.27 11.20 -0.40
N ILE A 144 12.61 11.24 -0.37
CA ILE A 144 13.42 11.33 0.86
C ILE A 144 13.25 12.71 1.52
N TYR A 145 13.19 13.77 0.71
CA TYR A 145 12.84 15.11 1.18
C TYR A 145 11.41 15.17 1.78
N LYS A 146 10.43 14.57 1.08
CA LYS A 146 9.03 14.54 1.53
C LYS A 146 8.84 13.80 2.85
N ILE A 147 9.52 12.67 3.07
CA ILE A 147 9.49 12.02 4.39
C ILE A 147 10.13 12.89 5.47
N GLY A 148 11.22 13.62 5.17
CA GLY A 148 11.78 14.60 6.10
C GLY A 148 10.76 15.66 6.52
N THR A 149 10.04 16.22 5.54
CA THR A 149 8.99 17.21 5.78
C THR A 149 7.86 16.63 6.65
N GLU A 150 7.41 15.43 6.35
CA GLU A 150 6.31 14.78 7.08
C GLU A 150 6.71 14.35 8.50
N VAL A 151 7.94 13.86 8.69
CA VAL A 151 8.48 13.54 10.02
C VAL A 151 8.60 14.80 10.87
N ALA A 152 9.07 15.92 10.30
CA ALA A 152 9.10 17.19 11.01
C ALA A 152 7.71 17.69 11.41
N ARG A 153 6.72 17.59 10.51
CA ARG A 153 5.32 17.91 10.84
C ARG A 153 4.82 17.08 12.01
N GLN A 154 5.10 15.77 12.01
CA GLN A 154 4.69 14.85 13.08
C GLN A 154 5.37 15.19 14.41
N ILE A 155 6.68 15.40 14.42
CA ILE A 155 7.46 15.72 15.64
C ILE A 155 7.04 17.08 16.23
N LYS A 156 6.83 18.10 15.41
CA LYS A 156 6.36 19.41 15.90
C LYS A 156 4.95 19.32 16.49
N ASN A 157 4.08 18.49 15.90
CA ASN A 157 2.75 18.24 16.44
C ASN A 157 2.75 17.46 17.76
N THR A 158 3.89 16.92 18.20
CA THR A 158 4.05 16.35 19.54
C THR A 158 4.77 17.29 20.52
N GLY A 159 4.94 18.56 20.16
CA GLY A 159 5.56 19.58 21.00
C GLY A 159 7.09 19.48 21.07
N LEU A 160 7.70 18.75 20.14
CA LEU A 160 9.15 18.56 20.06
C LEU A 160 9.77 19.41 18.93
N HIS A 161 11.09 19.61 19.00
CA HIS A 161 11.81 20.65 18.24
C HIS A 161 13.09 20.14 17.58
N LEU A 162 13.65 19.04 18.08
CA LEU A 162 14.92 18.46 17.64
C LEU A 162 14.75 16.97 17.35
N ASN A 163 15.27 16.51 16.20
CA ASN A 163 15.36 15.09 15.88
C ASN A 163 16.83 14.65 15.79
N PHE A 164 17.17 13.54 16.43
CA PHE A 164 18.49 12.90 16.32
C PHE A 164 18.60 12.06 15.03
N ALA A 165 18.37 12.71 13.90
CA ALA A 165 18.47 12.17 12.55
C ALA A 165 18.92 13.29 11.58
N PRO A 166 19.56 12.97 10.44
CA PRO A 166 19.76 11.64 9.85
C PRO A 166 20.93 10.83 10.43
N VAL A 167 20.87 9.50 10.26
CA VAL A 167 22.07 8.65 10.34
C VAL A 167 22.86 8.80 9.05
N ALA A 168 24.06 9.37 9.13
CA ALA A 168 24.95 9.65 8.01
C ALA A 168 26.10 8.63 7.88
N ASP A 169 26.12 7.61 8.73
CA ASP A 169 27.11 6.53 8.68
C ASP A 169 27.05 5.75 7.35
N VAL A 170 28.21 5.50 6.75
CA VAL A 170 28.35 4.64 5.57
C VAL A 170 28.40 3.18 6.00
N ASN A 171 27.52 2.32 5.51
CA ASN A 171 27.48 0.91 5.90
C ASN A 171 28.47 0.06 5.09
N ASN A 172 29.76 0.35 5.26
CA ASN A 172 30.87 -0.31 4.57
C ASN A 172 31.27 -1.66 5.17
N ASN A 173 30.70 -2.04 6.31
CA ASN A 173 30.88 -3.36 6.93
C ASN A 173 29.54 -4.09 7.05
N PRO A 174 29.33 -5.18 6.31
CA PRO A 174 28.06 -5.91 6.34
C PRO A 174 27.80 -6.52 7.72
N ASP A 175 28.82 -6.86 8.51
CA ASP A 175 28.68 -7.48 9.83
C ASP A 175 28.43 -6.48 10.96
N ASN A 176 28.37 -5.19 10.65
CA ASN A 176 28.05 -4.16 11.63
C ASN A 176 26.68 -4.44 12.29
N PRO A 177 26.61 -4.60 13.63
CA PRO A 177 25.36 -4.95 14.30
C PRO A 177 24.45 -3.75 14.59
N VAL A 178 24.99 -2.52 14.48
CA VAL A 178 24.35 -1.28 14.94
C VAL A 178 23.88 -0.39 13.79
N ILE A 179 24.72 -0.15 12.77
CA ILE A 179 24.41 0.76 11.66
C ILE A 179 23.54 0.06 10.63
N ASN A 180 24.07 -0.89 9.87
CA ASN A 180 23.28 -1.86 9.10
C ASN A 180 22.05 -1.23 8.40
N TYR A 181 20.83 -1.65 8.74
CA TYR A 181 19.56 -1.18 8.17
C TYR A 181 19.22 0.30 8.48
N ARG A 182 19.92 0.94 9.43
CA ARG A 182 19.80 2.37 9.77
C ARG A 182 20.61 3.29 8.86
N SER A 183 21.50 2.75 8.02
CA SER A 183 22.19 3.53 6.99
C SER A 183 21.44 3.51 5.67
N PHE A 184 21.63 4.56 4.85
CA PHE A 184 21.16 4.60 3.47
C PHE A 184 21.95 3.72 2.50
N GLY A 185 23.09 3.13 2.89
CA GLY A 185 23.85 2.21 2.03
C GLY A 185 25.36 2.25 2.27
N GLU A 186 26.10 1.62 1.35
CA GLU A 186 27.58 1.54 1.40
C GLU A 186 28.29 2.57 0.51
N ASP A 187 27.55 3.21 -0.41
CA ASP A 187 28.07 4.27 -1.29
C ASP A 187 28.00 5.63 -0.60
N LYS A 188 29.17 6.19 -0.25
CA LYS A 188 29.29 7.47 0.45
C LYS A 188 28.59 8.64 -0.24
N TYR A 189 28.56 8.68 -1.57
CA TYR A 189 27.92 9.78 -2.31
C TYR A 189 26.40 9.68 -2.19
N LYS A 190 25.86 8.46 -2.30
CA LYS A 190 24.41 8.22 -2.13
C LYS A 190 23.98 8.43 -0.69
N VAL A 191 24.79 8.01 0.29
CA VAL A 191 24.54 8.27 1.71
C VAL A 191 24.51 9.77 1.98
N ALA A 192 25.48 10.54 1.49
CA ALA A 192 25.49 12.00 1.61
C ALA A 192 24.24 12.64 1.00
N GLN A 193 23.93 12.34 -0.27
CA GLN A 193 22.78 12.90 -0.98
C GLN A 193 21.44 12.62 -0.27
N LYS A 194 21.24 11.39 0.22
CA LYS A 194 19.98 11.00 0.90
C LYS A 194 19.88 11.60 2.29
N SER A 195 20.99 11.62 3.03
CA SER A 195 21.05 12.28 4.33
C SER A 195 20.77 13.78 4.20
N ILE A 196 21.32 14.46 3.19
CA ILE A 196 21.02 15.86 2.88
C ILE A 196 19.54 16.05 2.55
N ALA A 197 18.97 15.23 1.68
CA ALA A 197 17.55 15.34 1.32
C ALA A 197 16.64 15.17 2.55
N TYR A 198 16.92 14.19 3.42
CA TYR A 198 16.13 13.95 4.62
C TYR A 198 16.30 15.10 5.63
N MET A 199 17.54 15.55 5.85
CA MET A 199 17.89 16.70 6.68
C MET A 199 17.17 17.97 6.22
N GLN A 200 17.29 18.34 4.94
CA GLN A 200 16.68 19.54 4.39
C GLN A 200 15.16 19.48 4.46
N GLY A 201 14.55 18.31 4.23
CA GLY A 201 13.11 18.13 4.41
C GLY A 201 12.65 18.47 5.83
N MET A 202 13.42 18.06 6.85
CA MET A 202 13.12 18.38 8.24
C MET A 202 13.43 19.85 8.59
N GLN A 203 14.60 20.36 8.22
CA GLN A 203 15.03 21.73 8.51
C GLN A 203 14.11 22.78 7.86
N ASN A 204 13.72 22.57 6.60
CA ASN A 204 12.81 23.48 5.89
C ASN A 204 11.39 23.47 6.49
N ALA A 205 10.99 22.39 7.14
CA ALA A 205 9.75 22.30 7.91
C ALA A 205 9.87 22.88 9.34
N GLY A 206 11.02 23.48 9.67
CA GLY A 206 11.30 24.13 10.95
C GLY A 206 11.57 23.15 12.09
N LEU A 207 12.25 22.03 11.81
CA LEU A 207 12.73 21.08 12.82
C LEU A 207 14.26 21.05 12.84
N LEU A 208 14.87 21.16 14.02
CA LEU A 208 16.31 21.00 14.16
C LEU A 208 16.71 19.54 13.91
N THR A 209 17.83 19.32 13.23
CA THR A 209 18.33 17.98 12.89
C THR A 209 19.75 17.76 13.39
N THR A 210 20.05 16.53 13.79
CA THR A 210 21.39 16.13 14.23
C THR A 210 21.89 14.94 13.42
N ALA A 211 22.94 15.14 12.63
CA ALA A 211 23.59 14.06 11.90
C ALA A 211 24.42 13.18 12.84
N LYS A 212 24.36 11.86 12.65
CA LYS A 212 25.06 10.90 13.53
C LYS A 212 25.58 9.67 12.78
N HIS A 213 26.57 8.96 13.30
CA HIS A 213 27.31 9.22 14.54
C HIS A 213 28.75 9.59 14.19
N PHE A 214 29.11 10.86 14.38
CA PHE A 214 30.42 11.38 14.02
C PHE A 214 31.53 10.74 14.87
N PRO A 215 32.69 10.35 14.29
CA PRO A 215 33.13 10.58 12.91
C PRO A 215 32.81 9.45 11.90
N GLY A 216 32.00 8.46 12.28
CA GLY A 216 31.55 7.37 11.43
C GLY A 216 31.63 6.01 12.12
N HIS A 217 30.47 5.43 12.45
CA HIS A 217 30.33 4.16 13.20
C HIS A 217 30.19 2.92 12.29
N GLY A 218 30.03 3.14 10.98
CA GLY A 218 29.67 2.14 9.98
C GLY A 218 30.60 0.91 9.86
N ASP A 219 31.87 1.00 10.29
CA ASP A 219 32.85 -0.10 10.23
C ASP A 219 33.24 -0.63 11.62
N THR A 220 32.25 -1.03 12.43
CA THR A 220 32.49 -1.62 13.74
C THR A 220 31.84 -3.00 13.84
N ASN A 221 32.56 -3.96 14.42
CA ASN A 221 32.04 -5.31 14.70
C ASN A 221 31.46 -5.45 16.12
N THR A 222 31.51 -4.37 16.91
CA THR A 222 31.21 -4.35 18.34
C THR A 222 30.18 -3.27 18.63
N ASP A 223 29.18 -3.59 19.43
CA ASP A 223 28.11 -2.64 19.78
C ASP A 223 28.56 -1.73 20.94
N SER A 224 28.54 -0.42 20.70
CA SER A 224 28.91 0.64 21.67
C SER A 224 28.06 0.63 22.95
N HIS A 225 26.86 0.03 22.92
CA HIS A 225 26.02 -0.12 24.10
C HIS A 225 26.63 -1.04 25.15
N TYR A 226 27.55 -1.93 24.76
CA TYR A 226 28.12 -2.94 25.64
C TYR A 226 29.63 -2.77 25.88
N LYS A 227 30.40 -2.26 24.90
CA LYS A 227 31.86 -2.02 24.98
C LYS A 227 32.28 -0.87 24.05
N LEU A 228 33.43 -0.22 24.29
CA LEU A 228 33.97 0.82 23.41
C LEU A 228 34.42 0.21 22.06
N PRO A 229 33.78 0.53 20.92
CA PRO A 229 34.21 0.03 19.62
C PRO A 229 35.46 0.78 19.14
N GLN A 230 36.37 0.06 18.51
CA GLN A 230 37.62 0.61 17.98
C GLN A 230 37.65 0.54 16.45
N ILE A 231 38.06 1.63 15.80
CA ILE A 231 38.23 1.72 14.34
C ILE A 231 39.71 1.95 14.03
N ASN A 232 40.36 0.94 13.43
CA ASN A 232 41.79 0.92 13.16
C ASN A 232 42.09 1.16 11.66
N HIS A 233 41.64 2.30 11.13
CA HIS A 233 41.86 2.68 9.73
C HIS A 233 42.74 3.92 9.60
N SER A 234 43.38 4.08 8.44
CA SER A 234 44.21 5.25 8.16
C SER A 234 43.38 6.55 8.11
N LEU A 235 44.02 7.67 8.45
CA LEU A 235 43.41 8.99 8.34
C LEU A 235 42.89 9.28 6.93
N GLU A 236 43.62 8.85 5.89
CA GLU A 236 43.22 9.00 4.50
C GLU A 236 41.90 8.30 4.21
N ARG A 237 41.74 7.04 4.65
CA ARG A 237 40.50 6.30 4.48
C ARG A 237 39.34 6.99 5.21
N LEU A 238 39.53 7.31 6.48
CA LEU A 238 38.52 8.00 7.30
C LEU A 238 38.07 9.31 6.64
N ASN A 239 39.02 10.08 6.11
CA ASN A 239 38.76 11.33 5.41
C ASN A 239 37.98 11.16 4.10
N ASN A 240 38.23 10.06 3.39
CA ASN A 240 37.65 9.77 2.09
C ASN A 240 36.32 9.05 2.15
N LEU A 241 36.03 8.28 3.20
CA LEU A 241 34.85 7.41 3.29
C LEU A 241 33.93 7.78 4.46
N GLU A 242 34.37 7.60 5.69
CA GLU A 242 33.57 7.78 6.90
C GLU A 242 33.18 9.26 7.13
N LEU A 243 34.13 10.19 6.95
CA LEU A 243 33.91 11.63 7.14
C LEU A 243 33.22 12.31 5.95
N TYR A 244 33.12 11.63 4.79
CA TYR A 244 32.62 12.25 3.57
C TYR A 244 31.18 12.75 3.71
N PRO A 245 30.19 11.95 4.16
CA PRO A 245 28.83 12.44 4.36
C PRO A 245 28.78 13.64 5.31
N PHE A 246 29.51 13.62 6.44
CA PHE A 246 29.48 14.72 7.40
C PHE A 246 29.96 16.05 6.79
N LYS A 247 31.00 16.04 5.95
CA LYS A 247 31.46 17.24 5.22
C LYS A 247 30.36 17.82 4.34
N GLU A 248 29.69 16.97 3.58
CA GLU A 248 28.63 17.38 2.66
C GLU A 248 27.42 17.94 3.42
N LEU A 249 27.03 17.33 4.56
CA LEU A 249 25.96 17.85 5.40
C LEU A 249 26.32 19.20 6.06
N ILE A 250 27.57 19.37 6.51
CA ILE A 250 28.06 20.65 7.05
C ILE A 250 27.98 21.73 5.98
N ASN A 251 28.45 21.46 4.76
CA ASN A 251 28.36 22.40 3.63
C ASN A 251 26.90 22.75 3.29
N ALA A 252 25.97 21.82 3.49
CA ALA A 252 24.54 21.98 3.27
C ALA A 252 23.76 22.64 4.45
N GLY A 253 24.44 23.11 5.50
CA GLY A 253 23.80 23.86 6.60
C GLY A 253 23.21 23.01 7.72
N LEU A 254 23.84 21.89 8.04
CA LEU A 254 23.47 20.99 9.14
C LEU A 254 23.37 21.70 10.49
N ASN A 255 22.24 21.56 11.20
CA ASN A 255 22.05 22.21 12.51
C ASN A 255 22.88 21.60 13.65
N GLY A 256 23.02 20.28 13.69
CA GLY A 256 23.64 19.55 14.80
C GLY A 256 24.46 18.34 14.35
N VAL A 257 25.49 17.98 15.13
CA VAL A 257 26.25 16.72 14.96
C VAL A 257 26.26 15.98 16.29
N MET A 258 25.92 14.68 16.25
CA MET A 258 26.07 13.79 17.40
C MET A 258 27.38 13.04 17.31
N VAL A 259 28.22 13.18 18.33
CA VAL A 259 29.53 12.52 18.41
C VAL A 259 29.38 11.15 19.09
N ALA A 260 29.93 10.12 18.47
CA ALA A 260 29.84 8.74 18.92
C ALA A 260 30.85 8.39 20.03
N HIS A 261 30.58 7.33 20.77
CA HIS A 261 31.55 6.73 21.70
C HIS A 261 32.45 5.73 20.96
N LEU A 262 33.40 6.22 20.16
CA LEU A 262 34.32 5.41 19.34
C LEU A 262 35.78 5.69 19.68
N ASN A 263 36.62 4.67 19.80
CA ASN A 263 38.08 4.83 19.84
C ASN A 263 38.63 4.76 18.40
N ILE A 264 39.33 5.80 17.95
CA ILE A 264 39.90 5.88 16.61
C ILE A 264 41.34 6.38 16.70
N PRO A 265 42.33 5.48 16.86
CA PRO A 265 43.72 5.86 17.12
C PRO A 265 44.36 6.78 16.07
N ALA A 266 43.91 6.68 14.81
CA ALA A 266 44.38 7.52 13.72
C ALA A 266 43.91 8.99 13.81
N LEU A 267 42.89 9.28 14.62
CA LEU A 267 42.40 10.64 14.88
C LEU A 267 42.84 11.15 16.26
N ASP A 268 42.97 10.25 17.24
CA ASP A 268 43.43 10.58 18.59
C ASP A 268 44.20 9.39 19.20
N ALA A 269 45.50 9.59 19.44
CA ALA A 269 46.38 8.58 20.02
C ALA A 269 46.15 8.34 21.53
N SER A 270 45.31 9.13 22.20
CA SER A 270 45.01 8.99 23.63
C SER A 270 44.04 7.85 23.96
N GLU A 271 43.53 7.14 22.95
CA GLU A 271 42.57 6.02 23.06
C GLU A 271 41.23 6.38 23.73
N LYS A 272 40.95 7.68 23.89
CA LYS A 272 39.68 8.15 24.44
C LYS A 272 38.52 7.94 23.47
N PRO A 273 37.29 7.73 23.98
CA PRO A 273 36.10 7.80 23.15
C PRO A 273 36.02 9.15 22.43
N SER A 274 35.54 9.15 21.17
CA SER A 274 35.48 10.35 20.32
C SER A 274 34.72 11.50 20.98
N THR A 275 33.67 11.22 21.76
CA THR A 275 32.94 12.22 22.57
C THR A 275 33.78 12.96 23.60
N LEU A 276 34.87 12.37 24.09
CA LEU A 276 35.76 12.93 25.10
C LEU A 276 37.09 13.44 24.50
N SER A 277 37.23 13.38 23.18
CA SER A 277 38.46 13.73 22.47
C SER A 277 38.41 15.18 21.96
N LYS A 278 39.29 16.04 22.47
CA LYS A 278 39.46 17.40 21.94
C LYS A 278 39.97 17.38 20.49
N ALA A 279 40.85 16.44 20.15
CA ALA A 279 41.37 16.28 18.79
C ALA A 279 40.24 16.00 17.78
N ILE A 280 39.24 15.21 18.17
CA ILE A 280 38.11 14.87 17.28
C ILE A 280 37.02 15.94 17.31
N VAL A 281 36.62 16.40 18.50
CA VAL A 281 35.46 17.31 18.65
C VAL A 281 35.81 18.78 18.35
N THR A 282 36.98 19.24 18.76
CA THR A 282 37.40 20.63 18.53
C THR A 282 38.26 20.72 17.28
N ASP A 283 39.39 20.00 17.24
CA ASP A 283 40.39 20.24 16.19
C ASP A 283 39.93 19.71 14.83
N LEU A 284 39.29 18.53 14.78
CA LEU A 284 38.73 17.99 13.55
C LEU A 284 37.36 18.62 13.22
N LEU A 285 36.34 18.44 14.05
CA LEU A 285 34.97 18.82 13.69
C LEU A 285 34.78 20.34 13.58
N GLN A 286 35.22 21.12 14.58
CA GLN A 286 35.02 22.57 14.57
C GLN A 286 36.06 23.27 13.70
N ASN A 287 37.35 23.03 13.94
CA ASN A 287 38.42 23.81 13.32
C ASN A 287 38.69 23.35 11.87
N LYS A 288 38.86 22.06 11.63
CA LYS A 288 39.22 21.55 10.30
C LYS A 288 38.02 21.41 9.35
N LEU A 289 36.87 20.96 9.85
CA LEU A 289 35.64 20.82 9.05
C LEU A 289 34.75 22.07 9.07
N GLY A 290 35.05 23.06 9.92
CA GLY A 290 34.31 24.33 9.96
C GLY A 290 32.89 24.22 10.55
N PHE A 291 32.58 23.16 11.30
CA PHE A 291 31.25 22.99 11.87
C PHE A 291 31.00 23.99 13.01
N SER A 292 29.91 24.74 12.90
CA SER A 292 29.54 25.81 13.85
C SER A 292 28.20 25.58 14.55
N GLY A 293 27.49 24.49 14.22
CA GLY A 293 26.19 24.14 14.81
C GLY A 293 26.30 23.59 16.24
N LEU A 294 25.26 22.87 16.67
CA LEU A 294 25.22 22.21 17.98
C LEU A 294 25.98 20.88 17.94
N ILE A 295 26.99 20.72 18.80
CA ILE A 295 27.70 19.48 19.02
C ILE A 295 27.06 18.76 20.21
N ILE A 296 26.55 17.56 19.98
CA ILE A 296 25.77 16.80 20.94
C ILE A 296 26.51 15.48 21.21
N THR A 297 26.60 15.05 22.45
CA THR A 297 27.12 13.70 22.75
C THR A 297 26.11 12.63 22.34
N ASP A 298 26.57 11.41 22.05
CA ASP A 298 25.74 10.22 22.22
C ASP A 298 25.45 9.98 23.72
N ALA A 299 24.61 8.99 24.02
CA ALA A 299 24.05 8.80 25.36
C ALA A 299 25.09 8.59 26.45
N MET A 300 25.25 9.59 27.33
CA MET A 300 26.25 9.60 28.41
C MET A 300 26.06 8.49 29.47
N ARG A 301 24.91 7.81 29.46
CA ARG A 301 24.64 6.60 30.26
C ARG A 301 25.19 5.30 29.66
N MET A 302 25.80 5.31 28.47
CA MET A 302 26.28 4.11 27.78
C MET A 302 27.55 3.55 28.41
N LYS A 303 27.68 2.21 28.39
CA LYS A 303 28.83 1.50 28.97
C LYS A 303 30.15 1.80 28.26
N GLY A 304 30.12 2.16 26.97
CA GLY A 304 31.30 2.55 26.20
C GLY A 304 32.06 3.77 26.75
N VAL A 305 31.42 4.59 27.60
CA VAL A 305 32.03 5.74 28.28
C VAL A 305 32.07 5.59 29.80
N THR A 306 31.09 4.89 30.39
CA THR A 306 30.92 4.81 31.85
C THR A 306 31.69 3.69 32.55
N ASN A 307 32.18 2.66 31.83
CA ASN A 307 32.83 1.50 32.47
C ASN A 307 34.09 1.84 33.27
N ASN A 308 34.76 2.97 33.00
CA ASN A 308 36.01 3.36 33.67
C ASN A 308 35.93 4.70 34.43
N ASN A 309 34.82 5.43 34.36
CA ASN A 309 34.72 6.80 34.86
C ASN A 309 33.43 7.04 35.68
N LYS A 310 33.55 7.82 36.77
CA LYS A 310 32.42 8.12 37.66
C LYS A 310 31.43 9.11 37.00
N PRO A 311 30.11 9.03 37.27
CA PRO A 311 29.14 10.02 36.79
C PRO A 311 29.55 11.45 37.15
N GLY A 312 29.41 12.39 36.20
CA GLY A 312 29.87 13.78 36.33
C GLY A 312 31.26 14.04 35.75
N ILE A 313 32.21 13.10 35.88
CA ILE A 313 33.56 13.25 35.32
C ILE A 313 33.52 13.19 33.80
N VAL A 314 32.80 12.21 33.25
CA VAL A 314 32.62 12.03 31.80
C VAL A 314 31.88 13.20 31.16
N ASP A 315 30.90 13.77 31.88
CA ASP A 315 30.14 14.95 31.47
C ASP A 315 31.07 16.16 31.35
N LYS A 316 31.91 16.41 32.37
CA LYS A 316 32.93 17.46 32.36
C LYS A 316 33.95 17.26 31.22
N GLU A 317 34.45 16.05 31.02
CA GLU A 317 35.40 15.75 29.94
C GLU A 317 34.80 15.96 28.55
N ALA A 318 33.52 15.63 28.35
CA ALA A 318 32.82 15.91 27.10
C ALA A 318 32.71 17.43 26.83
N VAL A 319 32.44 18.23 27.86
CA VAL A 319 32.43 19.70 27.71
C VAL A 319 33.83 20.23 27.41
N GLN A 320 34.87 19.72 28.08
CA GLN A 320 36.28 20.06 27.79
C GLN A 320 36.68 19.72 26.35
N ALA A 321 36.18 18.61 25.81
CA ALA A 321 36.43 18.20 24.43
C ALA A 321 35.79 19.14 23.39
N GLY A 322 34.71 19.85 23.76
CA GLY A 322 34.06 20.83 22.90
C GLY A 322 32.55 20.65 22.71
N ASN A 323 31.91 19.67 23.35
CA ASN A 323 30.48 19.42 23.18
C ASN A 323 29.62 20.58 23.74
N ASP A 324 28.55 20.92 23.04
CA ASP A 324 27.57 21.94 23.47
C ASP A 324 26.45 21.31 24.33
N VAL A 325 26.00 20.10 24.00
CA VAL A 325 24.88 19.41 24.68
C VAL A 325 25.28 18.01 25.13
N LEU A 326 24.95 17.66 26.37
CA LEU A 326 25.13 16.34 26.96
C LEU A 326 23.81 15.57 26.93
N GLU A 327 23.74 14.55 26.07
CA GLU A 327 22.56 13.71 25.88
C GLU A 327 22.48 12.62 26.97
N LEU A 328 21.34 12.56 27.65
CA LEU A 328 21.03 11.58 28.70
C LEU A 328 22.03 11.56 29.86
N THR A 329 22.36 12.74 30.37
CA THR A 329 23.15 12.90 31.59
C THR A 329 22.60 12.05 32.73
N GLN A 330 23.41 11.13 33.26
CA GLN A 330 22.99 10.16 34.26
C GLN A 330 22.72 10.80 35.63
N ASN A 331 23.51 11.80 36.01
CA ASN A 331 23.34 12.52 37.28
C ASN A 331 23.62 14.01 37.08
N VAL A 332 22.54 14.78 36.87
CA VAL A 332 22.60 16.23 36.58
C VAL A 332 23.34 16.99 37.68
N ALA A 333 23.11 16.65 38.96
CA ALA A 333 23.76 17.33 40.07
C ALA A 333 25.29 17.18 40.04
N LYS A 334 25.79 15.95 39.86
CA LYS A 334 27.22 15.66 39.77
C LYS A 334 27.86 16.28 38.54
N ALA A 335 27.21 16.19 37.39
CA ALA A 335 27.69 16.81 36.15
C ALA A 335 27.87 18.33 36.32
N ILE A 336 26.88 19.01 36.89
CA ILE A 336 26.96 20.45 37.17
C ILE A 336 28.11 20.76 38.13
N THR A 337 28.25 20.02 39.23
CA THR A 337 29.33 20.23 40.20
C THR A 337 30.72 20.04 39.59
N GLU A 338 30.93 18.98 38.80
CA GLU A 338 32.23 18.72 38.16
C GLU A 338 32.60 19.77 37.12
N ILE A 339 31.63 20.24 36.31
CA ILE A 339 31.86 21.33 35.36
C ILE A 339 32.10 22.65 36.10
N GLU A 340 31.36 22.93 37.17
CA GLU A 340 31.57 24.13 37.99
C GLU A 340 32.98 24.16 38.60
N ASN A 341 33.46 23.02 39.11
CA ASN A 341 34.83 22.89 39.62
C ASN A 341 35.87 23.07 38.50
N ALA A 342 35.59 22.54 37.30
CA ALA A 342 36.45 22.73 36.13
C ALA A 342 36.49 24.18 35.64
N VAL A 343 35.41 24.95 35.83
CA VAL A 343 35.42 26.40 35.58
C VAL A 343 36.22 27.14 36.65
N LYS A 344 36.00 26.82 37.94
CA LYS A 344 36.72 27.45 39.06
C LYS A 344 38.24 27.27 38.99
N ASN A 345 38.71 26.12 38.49
CA ASN A 345 40.14 25.83 38.34
C ASN A 345 40.71 26.22 36.96
N ASN A 346 39.95 26.95 36.13
CA ASN A 346 40.33 27.41 34.78
C ASN A 346 40.63 26.29 33.77
N SER A 347 40.21 25.04 34.02
CA SER A 347 40.29 23.98 33.00
C SER A 347 39.19 24.05 31.95
N ILE A 348 38.13 24.83 32.21
CA ILE A 348 37.11 25.28 31.24
C ILE A 348 36.92 26.79 31.45
N LEU A 349 36.96 27.60 30.39
CA LEU A 349 36.67 29.03 30.54
C LEU A 349 35.15 29.26 30.63
N GLN A 350 34.73 30.17 31.52
CA GLN A 350 33.32 30.57 31.61
C GLN A 350 32.78 31.12 30.28
N ALA A 351 33.61 31.84 29.52
CA ALA A 351 33.25 32.34 28.20
C ALA A 351 32.90 31.22 27.22
N ASP A 352 33.55 30.06 27.32
CA ASP A 352 33.24 28.91 26.47
C ASP A 352 31.88 28.31 26.84
N ILE A 353 31.54 28.23 28.14
CA ILE A 353 30.19 27.84 28.57
C ILE A 353 29.16 28.84 28.04
N ASP A 354 29.42 30.14 28.17
CA ASP A 354 28.50 31.19 27.73
C ASP A 354 28.24 31.12 26.22
N ASN A 355 29.28 30.86 25.41
CA ASN A 355 29.16 30.70 23.97
C ASN A 355 28.30 29.47 23.59
N ARG A 356 28.48 28.33 24.28
CA ARG A 356 27.65 27.12 24.09
C ARG A 356 26.18 27.40 24.42
N VAL A 357 25.91 28.06 25.55
CA VAL A 357 24.55 28.41 25.96
C VAL A 357 23.89 29.38 24.98
N ARG A 358 24.63 30.36 24.44
CA ARG A 358 24.13 31.25 23.38
C ARG A 358 23.69 30.47 22.14
N LYS A 359 24.44 29.45 21.70
CA LYS A 359 24.01 28.58 20.58
C LYS A 359 22.72 27.83 20.92
N ILE A 360 22.62 27.25 22.11
CA ILE A 360 21.43 26.51 22.57
C ILE A 360 20.20 27.42 22.62
N LEU A 361 20.35 28.63 23.16
CA LEU A 361 19.29 29.63 23.18
C LEU A 361 18.93 30.08 21.77
N ALA A 362 19.90 30.30 20.88
CA ALA A 362 19.62 30.63 19.48
C ALA A 362 18.80 29.54 18.77
N ALA A 363 19.11 28.26 19.04
CA ALA A 363 18.32 27.12 18.55
C ALA A 363 16.90 27.11 19.15
N LYS A 364 16.74 27.41 20.44
CA LYS A 364 15.42 27.58 21.09
C LYS A 364 14.60 28.70 20.44
N GLN A 365 15.24 29.84 20.16
CA GLN A 365 14.56 30.96 19.52
C GLN A 365 14.10 30.62 18.12
N TRP A 366 14.97 30.00 17.31
CA TRP A 366 14.65 29.55 15.95
C TRP A 366 13.51 28.53 15.95
N ALA A 367 13.45 27.63 16.94
CA ALA A 367 12.35 26.70 17.15
C ALA A 367 11.05 27.35 17.67
N GLY A 368 11.03 28.66 17.89
CA GLY A 368 9.85 29.41 18.34
C GLY A 368 9.61 29.44 19.84
N LEU A 369 10.53 28.90 20.66
CA LEU A 369 10.34 28.77 22.11
C LEU A 369 10.39 30.11 22.86
N HIS A 370 10.93 31.16 22.24
CA HIS A 370 10.87 32.53 22.76
C HIS A 370 9.44 33.08 22.85
N ASN A 371 8.49 32.47 22.12
CA ASN A 371 7.06 32.77 22.16
C ASN A 371 6.26 31.46 22.21
N TYR A 372 6.53 30.66 23.25
CA TYR A 372 5.97 29.33 23.39
C TYR A 372 4.44 29.32 23.43
N LYS A 373 3.85 28.36 22.71
CA LYS A 373 2.41 28.05 22.75
C LYS A 373 2.22 26.56 23.04
N PRO A 374 1.39 26.18 24.03
CA PRO A 374 1.09 24.78 24.29
C PRO A 374 0.56 24.05 23.06
N THR A 375 1.06 22.84 22.82
CA THR A 375 0.65 22.03 21.67
C THR A 375 -0.73 21.42 21.93
N PRO A 376 -1.71 21.56 21.01
CA PRO A 376 -3.03 20.96 21.17
C PRO A 376 -2.98 19.43 21.01
N ASN A 377 -3.76 18.71 21.81
CA ASN A 377 -3.81 17.23 21.79
C ASN A 377 -5.12 16.65 21.23
N LYS A 378 -6.08 17.49 20.82
CA LYS A 378 -7.37 17.04 20.25
C LYS A 378 -7.13 16.31 18.92
N ASN A 379 -7.66 15.08 18.80
CA ASN A 379 -7.51 14.21 17.62
C ASN A 379 -6.04 13.98 17.18
N LEU A 380 -5.08 14.08 18.10
CA LEU A 380 -3.65 14.04 17.79
C LEU A 380 -3.26 12.77 17.02
N VAL A 381 -3.63 11.59 17.51
CA VAL A 381 -3.30 10.30 16.87
C VAL A 381 -3.82 10.26 15.42
N HIS A 382 -5.04 10.73 15.17
CA HIS A 382 -5.58 10.81 13.81
C HIS A 382 -4.77 11.77 12.92
N ASN A 383 -4.41 12.95 13.43
CA ASN A 383 -3.66 13.97 12.69
C ASN A 383 -2.22 13.57 12.39
N LEU A 384 -1.60 12.77 13.26
CA LEU A 384 -0.29 12.16 13.04
C LEU A 384 -0.37 11.06 11.97
N ASN A 385 -1.45 10.29 11.95
CA ASN A 385 -1.68 9.16 11.03
C ASN A 385 -2.66 9.48 9.89
N ASN A 386 -2.61 10.70 9.36
CA ASN A 386 -3.51 11.14 8.30
C ASN A 386 -3.30 10.35 6.99
N ALA A 387 -4.23 10.50 6.04
CA ALA A 387 -4.21 9.71 4.82
C ALA A 387 -2.99 9.99 3.92
N ASN A 388 -2.50 11.24 3.87
CA ASN A 388 -1.30 11.60 3.11
C ASN A 388 -0.04 10.95 3.68
N ALA A 389 0.09 10.87 5.01
CA ALA A 389 1.20 10.20 5.69
C ALA A 389 1.20 8.69 5.38
N LYS A 390 0.01 8.06 5.39
CA LYS A 390 -0.18 6.65 5.01
C LYS A 390 0.12 6.41 3.53
N LEU A 391 -0.28 7.32 2.64
CA LEU A 391 0.03 7.26 1.22
C LEU A 391 1.53 7.39 0.96
N LEU A 392 2.19 8.35 1.61
CA LEU A 392 3.64 8.54 1.50
C LEU A 392 4.39 7.27 1.91
N LYS A 393 3.98 6.61 3.02
CA LYS A 393 4.55 5.31 3.41
C LYS A 393 4.42 4.26 2.30
N ARG A 394 3.26 4.15 1.65
CA ARG A 394 3.06 3.22 0.52
C ARG A 394 3.95 3.57 -0.68
N GLN A 395 4.07 4.86 -1.01
CA GLN A 395 4.92 5.34 -2.10
C GLN A 395 6.40 5.06 -1.84
N LEU A 396 6.88 5.22 -0.60
CA LEU A 396 8.26 4.90 -0.23
C LEU A 396 8.54 3.40 -0.34
N VAL A 397 7.61 2.55 0.08
CA VAL A 397 7.73 1.10 -0.09
C VAL A 397 7.73 0.70 -1.56
N GLU A 398 6.81 1.22 -2.37
CA GLU A 398 6.78 0.96 -3.82
C GLU A 398 8.08 1.38 -4.50
N ALA A 399 8.59 2.58 -4.16
CA ALA A 399 9.83 3.10 -4.74
C ALA A 399 11.11 2.40 -4.23
N SER A 400 11.07 1.69 -3.10
CA SER A 400 12.21 0.93 -2.60
C SER A 400 12.29 -0.48 -3.17
N LEU A 401 11.19 -1.06 -3.66
CA LEU A 401 11.19 -2.42 -4.21
C LEU A 401 12.28 -2.59 -5.27
N THR A 402 13.11 -3.61 -5.09
CA THR A 402 14.30 -3.87 -5.92
C THR A 402 14.19 -5.27 -6.49
N VAL A 403 14.19 -5.38 -7.82
CA VAL A 403 14.19 -6.68 -8.52
C VAL A 403 15.61 -6.99 -8.95
N LEU A 404 16.29 -7.94 -8.31
CA LEU A 404 17.68 -8.27 -8.61
C LEU A 404 17.84 -9.16 -9.85
N LYS A 405 16.83 -9.96 -10.17
CA LYS A 405 16.78 -10.88 -11.30
C LYS A 405 15.35 -11.01 -11.80
N ASN A 406 15.16 -11.14 -13.11
CA ASN A 406 13.85 -11.30 -13.74
C ASN A 406 14.01 -11.96 -15.12
N ASP A 407 14.26 -13.27 -15.13
CA ASP A 407 14.48 -14.02 -16.37
C ASP A 407 13.18 -14.06 -17.20
N ASP A 408 13.32 -13.89 -18.51
CA ASP A 408 12.22 -13.83 -19.50
C ASP A 408 11.11 -12.82 -19.15
N ASP A 409 11.47 -11.77 -18.40
CA ASP A 409 10.53 -10.75 -17.92
C ASP A 409 9.29 -11.34 -17.20
N VAL A 410 9.49 -12.44 -16.45
CA VAL A 410 8.39 -13.17 -15.78
C VAL A 410 7.58 -12.27 -14.85
N VAL A 411 8.18 -11.26 -14.22
CA VAL A 411 7.45 -10.22 -13.46
C VAL A 411 7.35 -8.94 -14.30
N PRO A 412 6.14 -8.41 -14.55
CA PRO A 412 4.84 -8.92 -14.08
C PRO A 412 4.35 -10.15 -14.86
N LEU A 413 3.64 -11.04 -14.18
CA LEU A 413 3.09 -12.26 -14.77
C LEU A 413 2.12 -11.97 -15.91
N GLN A 414 2.22 -12.73 -16.98
CA GLN A 414 1.35 -12.68 -18.15
C GLN A 414 0.74 -14.06 -18.43
N LYS A 415 -0.27 -14.13 -19.31
CA LYS A 415 -0.94 -15.38 -19.72
C LYS A 415 -1.40 -16.23 -18.53
N LEU A 416 -2.20 -15.64 -17.64
CA LEU A 416 -2.61 -16.26 -16.38
C LEU A 416 -3.33 -17.60 -16.59
N ASP A 417 -4.06 -17.73 -17.69
CA ASP A 417 -4.71 -18.95 -18.17
C ASP A 417 -3.76 -20.13 -18.39
N THR A 418 -2.46 -19.86 -18.58
CA THR A 418 -1.43 -20.90 -18.76
C THR A 418 -0.70 -21.27 -17.47
N LEU A 419 -0.98 -20.56 -16.37
CA LEU A 419 -0.27 -20.71 -15.11
C LEU A 419 -1.07 -21.58 -14.14
N ASN A 420 -0.36 -22.49 -13.46
CA ASN A 420 -0.85 -23.16 -12.27
C ASN A 420 0.04 -22.75 -11.09
N ILE A 421 -0.45 -21.80 -10.30
CA ILE A 421 0.36 -21.04 -9.34
C ILE A 421 0.16 -21.59 -7.92
N MET A 422 1.27 -21.88 -7.24
CA MET A 422 1.28 -22.05 -5.79
C MET A 422 2.13 -20.98 -5.12
N SER A 423 1.80 -20.63 -3.89
CA SER A 423 2.66 -19.79 -3.05
C SER A 423 3.09 -20.54 -1.80
N ILE A 424 4.33 -20.32 -1.39
CA ILE A 424 4.87 -20.83 -0.12
C ILE A 424 5.34 -19.60 0.68
N SER A 425 4.76 -19.37 1.85
CA SER A 425 5.28 -18.39 2.81
C SER A 425 6.11 -19.12 3.87
N ILE A 426 7.38 -18.75 4.00
CA ILE A 426 8.32 -19.32 4.99
C ILE A 426 8.58 -18.27 6.07
N GLY A 427 8.60 -18.68 7.33
CA GLY A 427 8.76 -17.80 8.49
C GLY A 427 7.42 -17.33 9.10
N ASP A 428 6.28 -17.75 8.52
CA ASP A 428 4.94 -17.47 9.04
C ASP A 428 4.04 -18.70 8.89
N SER A 429 3.39 -19.11 9.97
CA SER A 429 2.50 -20.27 10.01
C SER A 429 1.06 -19.93 9.58
N LEU A 430 0.71 -18.65 9.49
CA LEU A 430 -0.61 -18.17 9.08
C LEU A 430 -0.55 -17.55 7.68
N THR A 431 -1.72 -17.47 7.03
CA THR A 431 -1.84 -16.80 5.73
C THR A 431 -1.38 -15.36 5.84
N THR A 432 -0.38 -15.00 5.04
CA THR A 432 0.28 -13.70 5.10
C THR A 432 -0.46 -12.66 4.27
N LYS A 433 -0.19 -11.37 4.51
CA LYS A 433 -0.76 -10.30 3.67
C LYS A 433 -0.29 -10.42 2.22
N PHE A 434 0.91 -10.97 2.00
CA PHE A 434 1.43 -11.30 0.68
C PHE A 434 0.49 -12.27 -0.02
N GLN A 435 0.18 -13.42 0.61
CA GLN A 435 -0.72 -14.44 0.07
C GLN A 435 -2.14 -13.92 -0.19
N GLU A 436 -2.72 -13.20 0.77
CA GLU A 436 -4.04 -12.58 0.59
C GLU A 436 -4.09 -11.68 -0.65
N THR A 437 -3.00 -10.93 -0.89
CA THR A 437 -2.93 -9.98 -2.01
C THR A 437 -2.66 -10.69 -3.34
N LEU A 438 -1.90 -11.80 -3.36
CA LEU A 438 -1.78 -12.66 -4.53
C LEU A 438 -3.16 -13.18 -4.99
N GLY A 439 -3.99 -13.58 -4.03
CA GLY A 439 -5.36 -14.06 -4.29
C GLY A 439 -6.33 -13.02 -4.86
N LEU A 440 -5.94 -11.73 -4.91
CA LEU A 440 -6.72 -10.71 -5.61
C LEU A 440 -6.57 -10.81 -7.13
N TYR A 441 -5.47 -11.36 -7.63
CA TYR A 441 -5.18 -11.39 -9.07
C TYR A 441 -5.55 -12.71 -9.71
N ASP A 442 -5.30 -13.84 -9.04
CA ASP A 442 -5.53 -15.17 -9.59
C ASP A 442 -5.75 -16.22 -8.47
N ASN A 443 -6.16 -17.43 -8.84
CA ASN A 443 -6.28 -18.56 -7.92
C ASN A 443 -4.90 -19.12 -7.58
N VAL A 444 -4.39 -18.75 -6.41
CA VAL A 444 -3.10 -19.20 -5.91
C VAL A 444 -3.28 -20.18 -4.76
N LYS A 445 -2.70 -21.38 -4.88
CA LYS A 445 -2.73 -22.36 -3.78
C LYS A 445 -1.70 -21.99 -2.71
N HIS A 446 -2.16 -21.62 -1.52
CA HIS A 446 -1.30 -21.16 -0.43
C HIS A 446 -0.79 -22.28 0.48
N PHE A 447 0.49 -22.21 0.83
CA PHE A 447 1.15 -23.04 1.84
C PHE A 447 1.95 -22.14 2.79
N ASN A 448 2.04 -22.56 4.05
CA ASN A 448 2.68 -21.82 5.13
C ASN A 448 3.63 -22.74 5.88
N ILE A 449 4.83 -22.24 6.15
CA ILE A 449 5.89 -22.95 6.87
C ILE A 449 6.43 -21.96 7.90
N GLY A 450 6.51 -22.39 9.16
CA GLY A 450 7.13 -21.59 10.20
C GLY A 450 8.66 -21.56 10.06
N ASN A 451 9.36 -21.49 11.18
CA ASN A 451 10.83 -21.49 11.23
C ASN A 451 11.44 -22.91 11.15
N ASP A 452 10.60 -23.94 11.09
CA ASP A 452 10.99 -25.33 10.97
C ASP A 452 9.98 -26.10 10.10
N ILE A 453 10.37 -27.29 9.62
CA ILE A 453 9.56 -28.15 8.76
C ILE A 453 9.81 -29.63 9.07
N ASN A 454 8.72 -30.40 9.12
CA ASN A 454 8.78 -31.86 9.34
C ASN A 454 8.78 -32.65 8.01
N PRO A 455 9.29 -33.90 7.98
CA PRO A 455 9.37 -34.73 6.77
C PRO A 455 8.05 -34.89 6.01
N ALA A 456 6.95 -35.15 6.71
CA ALA A 456 5.63 -35.33 6.10
C ALA A 456 5.15 -34.09 5.34
N THR A 457 5.47 -32.89 5.84
CA THR A 457 5.16 -31.62 5.18
C THR A 457 6.00 -31.43 3.93
N ILE A 458 7.29 -31.80 3.95
CA ILE A 458 8.13 -31.70 2.73
C ILE A 458 7.62 -32.65 1.64
N ASP A 459 7.19 -33.87 1.97
CA ASP A 459 6.65 -34.80 0.98
C ASP A 459 5.35 -34.28 0.35
N LYS A 460 4.47 -33.70 1.17
CA LYS A 460 3.26 -33.04 0.68
C LYS A 460 3.59 -31.87 -0.25
N LEU A 461 4.58 -31.05 0.11
CA LEU A 461 5.00 -29.91 -0.70
C LEU A 461 5.69 -30.33 -1.99
N LYS A 462 6.55 -31.35 -1.98
CA LYS A 462 7.17 -31.89 -3.21
C LYS A 462 6.12 -32.34 -4.22
N LYS A 463 5.07 -33.06 -3.77
CA LYS A 463 3.94 -33.43 -4.63
C LYS A 463 3.21 -32.21 -5.17
N ALA A 464 2.96 -31.20 -4.33
CA ALA A 464 2.34 -29.94 -4.78
C ALA A 464 3.23 -29.22 -5.81
N ILE A 465 4.53 -29.08 -5.56
CA ILE A 465 5.51 -28.42 -6.43
C ILE A 465 5.58 -29.07 -7.81
N ASN A 466 5.44 -30.39 -7.90
CA ASN A 466 5.43 -31.10 -9.18
C ASN A 466 4.16 -30.80 -10.00
N ASN A 467 3.04 -30.54 -9.33
CA ASN A 467 1.76 -30.27 -9.99
C ASN A 467 1.59 -28.80 -10.42
N HIS A 468 2.47 -27.89 -10.01
CA HIS A 468 2.39 -26.44 -10.32
C HIS A 468 3.57 -26.03 -11.20
N ASN A 469 3.32 -25.18 -12.19
CA ASN A 469 4.35 -24.70 -13.13
C ASN A 469 5.01 -23.40 -12.68
N LEU A 470 4.47 -22.71 -11.66
CA LEU A 470 5.04 -21.51 -11.07
C LEU A 470 4.92 -21.52 -9.54
N ILE A 471 6.00 -21.16 -8.86
CA ILE A 471 6.06 -21.03 -7.40
C ILE A 471 6.31 -19.58 -7.02
N LEU A 472 5.45 -19.03 -6.16
CA LEU A 472 5.62 -17.70 -5.55
C LEU A 472 6.11 -17.88 -4.11
N LEU A 473 7.41 -17.75 -3.90
CA LEU A 473 8.05 -17.96 -2.60
C LEU A 473 8.17 -16.63 -1.84
N GLY A 474 7.50 -16.50 -0.70
CA GLY A 474 7.70 -15.40 0.24
C GLY A 474 8.58 -15.86 1.41
N ILE A 475 9.74 -15.23 1.61
CA ILE A 475 10.61 -15.48 2.77
C ILE A 475 10.45 -14.32 3.75
N HIS A 476 9.79 -14.59 4.87
CA HIS A 476 9.35 -13.64 5.88
C HIS A 476 10.30 -13.59 7.08
N ASP A 477 10.17 -12.53 7.88
CA ASP A 477 10.87 -12.32 9.13
C ASP A 477 9.97 -11.60 10.14
N SER A 478 9.50 -12.32 11.15
CA SER A 478 8.66 -11.75 12.22
C SER A 478 9.46 -10.97 13.27
N SER A 479 10.79 -10.87 13.15
CA SER A 479 11.59 -10.09 14.08
C SER A 479 11.32 -8.58 13.94
N ALA A 480 11.34 -7.86 15.07
CA ALA A 480 11.03 -6.43 15.10
C ALA A 480 11.97 -5.58 14.21
N PHE A 481 13.18 -6.08 13.94
CA PHE A 481 14.22 -5.38 13.18
C PHE A 481 14.88 -6.32 12.16
N PRO A 482 15.14 -5.85 10.92
CA PRO A 482 15.70 -6.69 9.86
C PRO A 482 17.21 -6.92 10.10
N LYS A 483 17.56 -7.85 10.99
CA LYS A 483 18.95 -8.22 11.28
C LYS A 483 19.50 -9.22 10.25
N ASN A 484 20.82 -9.30 10.14
CA ASN A 484 21.54 -10.21 9.21
C ASN A 484 21.46 -11.72 9.57
N LYS A 485 20.51 -12.16 10.39
CA LYS A 485 20.42 -13.54 10.91
C LYS A 485 19.11 -14.18 10.48
N ILE A 486 19.17 -15.38 9.89
CA ILE A 486 18.00 -16.19 9.59
C ILE A 486 17.83 -17.20 10.73
N SER A 487 16.62 -17.32 11.26
CA SER A 487 16.30 -18.21 12.38
C SER A 487 15.60 -19.48 11.90
N PHE A 488 16.03 -20.05 10.78
CA PHE A 488 15.46 -21.27 10.19
C PHE A 488 16.25 -22.50 10.60
N SER A 489 15.56 -23.64 10.78
CA SER A 489 16.24 -24.91 11.01
C SER A 489 17.08 -25.33 9.79
N ASN A 490 18.12 -26.14 10.04
CA ASN A 490 18.95 -26.68 8.95
C ASN A 490 18.12 -27.51 7.96
N THR A 491 17.09 -28.23 8.44
CA THR A 491 16.17 -28.99 7.60
C THR A 491 15.38 -28.08 6.67
N LEU A 492 14.88 -26.95 7.18
CA LEU A 492 14.16 -25.96 6.39
C LEU A 492 15.09 -25.27 5.37
N LEU A 493 16.31 -24.90 5.76
CA LEU A 493 17.29 -24.35 4.83
C LEU A 493 17.59 -25.31 3.68
N LYS A 494 17.85 -26.59 3.96
CA LYS A 494 18.04 -27.62 2.93
C LYS A 494 16.82 -27.78 2.02
N PHE A 495 15.60 -27.68 2.57
CA PHE A 495 14.38 -27.70 1.76
C PHE A 495 14.31 -26.51 0.80
N ILE A 496 14.60 -25.30 1.27
CA ILE A 496 14.63 -24.07 0.45
C ILE A 496 15.67 -24.19 -0.66
N GLU A 497 16.88 -24.65 -0.32
CA GLU A 497 18.00 -24.83 -1.27
C GLU A 497 17.70 -25.86 -2.37
N GLY A 498 16.77 -26.80 -2.10
CA GLY A 498 16.31 -27.82 -3.04
C GLY A 498 15.07 -27.44 -3.85
N LEU A 499 14.54 -26.21 -3.74
CA LEU A 499 13.41 -25.75 -4.55
C LEU A 499 13.82 -25.55 -6.02
N PRO A 500 12.90 -25.77 -6.99
CA PRO A 500 13.17 -25.56 -8.40
C PRO A 500 13.17 -24.05 -8.72
N PHE A 501 14.28 -23.39 -8.43
CA PHE A 501 14.43 -21.94 -8.55
C PHE A 501 14.17 -21.42 -9.97
N ASN A 502 14.48 -22.20 -11.01
CA ASN A 502 14.20 -21.88 -12.41
C ASN A 502 12.71 -21.65 -12.75
N LYS A 503 11.77 -22.05 -11.88
CA LYS A 503 10.33 -21.74 -11.98
C LYS A 503 9.77 -21.07 -10.73
N THR A 504 10.64 -20.45 -9.93
CA THR A 504 10.28 -19.79 -8.66
C THR A 504 10.52 -18.29 -8.74
N VAL A 505 9.49 -17.50 -8.41
CA VAL A 505 9.61 -16.07 -8.12
C VAL A 505 9.76 -15.91 -6.61
N VAL A 506 10.91 -15.42 -6.18
CA VAL A 506 11.24 -15.24 -4.76
C VAL A 506 11.02 -13.79 -4.37
N THR A 507 10.26 -13.57 -3.31
CA THR A 507 10.15 -12.28 -2.63
C THR A 507 10.76 -12.40 -1.23
N TYR A 508 11.79 -11.61 -0.98
CA TYR A 508 12.56 -11.63 0.25
C TYR A 508 12.23 -10.42 1.12
N PHE A 509 11.56 -10.67 2.25
CA PHE A 509 11.05 -9.65 3.17
C PHE A 509 12.02 -9.31 4.30
N LYS A 510 13.32 -9.52 4.11
CA LYS A 510 14.34 -9.34 5.15
C LYS A 510 15.54 -8.55 4.64
N ASN A 511 16.48 -8.31 5.54
CA ASN A 511 17.77 -7.69 5.27
C ASN A 511 18.50 -8.35 4.08
N PRO A 512 18.98 -7.58 3.08
CA PRO A 512 19.68 -8.10 1.91
C PRO A 512 20.87 -9.01 2.25
N TYR A 513 21.62 -8.73 3.32
CA TYR A 513 22.83 -9.49 3.65
C TYR A 513 22.57 -10.96 3.97
N SER A 514 21.40 -11.30 4.50
CA SER A 514 21.09 -12.70 4.82
C SER A 514 20.79 -13.56 3.59
N ILE A 515 20.59 -12.98 2.42
CA ILE A 515 20.41 -13.73 1.16
C ILE A 515 21.66 -14.54 0.82
N ALA A 516 22.86 -14.00 1.10
CA ALA A 516 24.11 -14.71 0.87
C ALA A 516 24.22 -16.04 1.64
N LYS A 517 23.36 -16.26 2.65
CA LYS A 517 23.31 -17.48 3.47
C LYS A 517 22.37 -18.55 2.91
N ILE A 518 21.62 -18.26 1.84
CA ILE A 518 20.72 -19.22 1.18
C ILE A 518 21.35 -19.63 -0.15
N LYS A 519 21.76 -20.90 -0.28
CA LYS A 519 22.37 -21.38 -1.53
C LYS A 519 21.35 -21.39 -2.67
N ASN A 520 21.84 -21.17 -3.89
CA ASN A 520 21.09 -21.26 -5.15
C ASN A 520 19.94 -20.25 -5.34
N ILE A 521 19.66 -19.37 -4.37
CA ILE A 521 18.55 -18.40 -4.45
C ILE A 521 18.72 -17.42 -5.63
N GLU A 522 19.96 -17.15 -6.04
CA GLU A 522 20.30 -16.37 -7.24
C GLU A 522 19.85 -17.00 -8.56
N ASN A 523 19.54 -18.31 -8.56
CA ASN A 523 19.02 -19.02 -9.73
C ASN A 523 17.50 -18.90 -9.86
N ALA A 524 16.85 -18.13 -8.97
CA ALA A 524 15.41 -17.89 -9.03
C ALA A 524 15.03 -17.24 -10.36
N LYS A 525 13.88 -17.64 -10.93
CA LYS A 525 13.32 -17.02 -12.14
C LYS A 525 13.18 -15.50 -11.94
N SER A 526 12.79 -15.07 -10.75
CA SER A 526 12.84 -13.67 -10.33
C SER A 526 13.17 -13.57 -8.85
N LEU A 527 13.92 -12.53 -8.46
CA LEU A 527 14.32 -12.27 -7.07
C LEU A 527 13.99 -10.82 -6.70
N ILE A 528 13.01 -10.64 -5.82
CA ILE A 528 12.47 -9.36 -5.38
C ILE A 528 12.88 -9.10 -3.92
N LEU A 529 13.37 -7.90 -3.63
CA LEU A 529 13.74 -7.45 -2.30
C LEU A 529 12.81 -6.35 -1.79
N THR A 530 12.39 -6.48 -0.53
CA THR A 530 11.61 -5.44 0.15
C THR A 530 12.31 -4.84 1.36
N TYR A 531 13.52 -5.32 1.71
CA TYR A 531 14.39 -4.89 2.82
C TYR A 531 13.84 -5.12 4.23
N GLN A 532 12.52 -5.20 4.38
CA GLN A 532 11.83 -5.35 5.65
C GLN A 532 10.48 -6.04 5.47
N ASP A 533 10.02 -6.66 6.56
CA ASP A 533 8.77 -7.37 6.62
C ASP A 533 7.68 -6.51 7.27
N SER A 534 6.64 -6.21 6.51
CA SER A 534 5.50 -5.45 6.97
C SER A 534 4.32 -5.77 6.08
N LYS A 535 3.10 -5.58 6.60
CA LYS A 535 1.89 -5.73 5.79
C LYS A 535 1.92 -4.88 4.51
N THR A 536 2.58 -3.71 4.53
CA THR A 536 2.70 -2.83 3.37
C THR A 536 3.71 -3.36 2.34
N THR A 537 4.87 -3.87 2.77
CA THR A 537 5.85 -4.48 1.86
C THR A 537 5.31 -5.76 1.23
N GLN A 538 4.65 -6.61 2.03
CA GLN A 538 3.94 -7.81 1.57
C GLN A 538 2.86 -7.51 0.52
N ASP A 539 1.99 -6.53 0.80
CA ASP A 539 0.94 -6.09 -0.13
C ASP A 539 1.53 -5.60 -1.46
N ILE A 540 2.44 -4.62 -1.43
CA ILE A 540 2.94 -4.00 -2.68
C ILE A 540 3.82 -4.98 -3.48
N ALA A 541 4.58 -5.86 -2.83
CA ALA A 541 5.35 -6.88 -3.54
C ALA A 541 4.46 -7.92 -4.26
N ALA A 542 3.35 -8.33 -3.65
CA ALA A 542 2.36 -9.17 -4.34
C ALA A 542 1.75 -8.45 -5.56
N GLN A 543 1.46 -7.15 -5.44
CA GLN A 543 0.97 -6.34 -6.56
C GLN A 543 2.02 -6.20 -7.67
N LEU A 544 3.32 -6.10 -7.33
CA LEU A 544 4.40 -6.06 -8.31
C LEU A 544 4.43 -7.33 -9.17
N ILE A 545 4.27 -8.51 -8.57
CA ILE A 545 4.28 -9.80 -9.27
C ILE A 545 3.22 -9.84 -10.38
N PHE A 546 2.04 -9.26 -10.16
CA PHE A 546 0.96 -9.25 -11.15
C PHE A 546 0.83 -7.94 -11.93
N GLY A 547 1.75 -6.99 -11.74
CA GLY A 547 1.78 -5.72 -12.48
C GLY A 547 0.77 -4.66 -12.02
N GLY A 548 0.27 -4.74 -10.78
CA GLY A 548 -0.42 -3.64 -10.11
C GLY A 548 0.53 -2.59 -9.51
N ALA A 549 1.78 -2.97 -9.26
CA ALA A 549 2.89 -2.10 -8.90
C ALA A 549 4.07 -2.28 -9.86
N SER A 550 5.02 -1.35 -9.84
CA SER A 550 6.27 -1.41 -10.61
C SER A 550 7.46 -1.16 -9.68
N ALA A 551 8.62 -1.70 -10.02
CA ALA A 551 9.85 -1.55 -9.26
C ALA A 551 10.94 -0.88 -10.10
N ASN A 552 11.69 0.04 -9.47
CA ASN A 552 12.89 0.65 -10.02
C ASN A 552 13.96 0.91 -8.95
N GLY A 553 13.82 0.32 -7.76
CA GLY A 553 14.79 0.44 -6.68
C GLY A 553 16.12 -0.17 -7.08
N LYS A 554 17.21 0.40 -6.54
CA LYS A 554 18.58 -0.11 -6.74
C LYS A 554 19.17 -0.45 -5.40
N LEU A 555 19.80 -1.61 -5.32
CA LEU A 555 20.40 -2.13 -4.12
C LEU A 555 21.39 -1.12 -3.51
N PRO A 556 21.22 -0.69 -2.26
CA PRO A 556 22.10 0.29 -1.63
C PRO A 556 23.38 -0.30 -1.04
N VAL A 557 23.49 -1.63 -1.00
CA VAL A 557 24.58 -2.41 -0.39
C VAL A 557 24.94 -3.62 -1.26
N SER A 558 26.15 -4.14 -1.19
CA SER A 558 26.52 -5.36 -1.90
C SER A 558 26.10 -6.61 -1.11
N ILE A 559 25.62 -7.64 -1.80
CA ILE A 559 25.28 -8.95 -1.23
C ILE A 559 26.36 -9.95 -1.66
N GLY A 560 27.36 -10.11 -0.81
CA GLY A 560 28.53 -10.95 -1.08
C GLY A 560 29.20 -10.57 -2.41
N SER A 561 29.61 -11.57 -3.19
CA SER A 561 30.14 -11.37 -4.54
C SER A 561 29.07 -11.34 -5.64
N LYS A 562 27.83 -11.75 -5.33
CA LYS A 562 26.78 -12.04 -6.32
C LYS A 562 26.09 -10.79 -6.85
N PHE A 563 25.73 -9.85 -5.97
CA PHE A 563 25.04 -8.62 -6.34
C PHE A 563 25.79 -7.43 -5.75
N LYS A 564 26.15 -6.46 -6.61
CA LYS A 564 26.83 -5.23 -6.19
C LYS A 564 25.83 -4.14 -5.84
N ALA A 565 26.21 -3.22 -4.96
CA ALA A 565 25.47 -1.98 -4.78
C ALA A 565 25.24 -1.29 -6.14
N GLY A 566 24.03 -0.77 -6.35
CA GLY A 566 23.55 -0.26 -7.63
C GLY A 566 22.81 -1.29 -8.49
N ALA A 567 22.85 -2.58 -8.18
CA ALA A 567 22.08 -3.60 -8.90
C ALA A 567 20.56 -3.43 -8.71
N GLY A 568 19.77 -3.80 -9.71
CA GLY A 568 18.31 -3.73 -9.66
C GLY A 568 17.73 -3.43 -11.04
N LEU A 569 16.79 -4.25 -11.48
CA LEU A 569 16.09 -4.14 -12.75
C LEU A 569 14.89 -3.19 -12.60
N THR A 570 14.54 -2.53 -13.69
CA THR A 570 13.27 -1.78 -13.79
C THR A 570 12.23 -2.69 -14.41
N THR A 571 11.09 -2.88 -13.75
CA THR A 571 10.00 -3.70 -14.29
C THR A 571 9.11 -2.87 -15.21
N ALA A 572 8.36 -3.56 -16.08
CA ALA A 572 7.36 -2.94 -16.96
C ALA A 572 6.33 -2.09 -16.18
N LYS A 573 5.66 -1.19 -16.91
CA LYS A 573 4.59 -0.32 -16.38
C LYS A 573 3.43 -1.14 -15.80
N LYS A 574 2.54 -0.49 -15.05
CA LYS A 574 1.35 -1.10 -14.44
C LYS A 574 0.39 -1.59 -15.52
N ILE A 575 0.02 -2.87 -15.47
CA ILE A 575 -0.82 -3.56 -16.46
C ILE A 575 -2.15 -4.06 -15.89
N ARG A 576 -2.28 -4.14 -14.56
CA ARG A 576 -3.48 -4.58 -13.84
C ARG A 576 -3.80 -3.62 -12.70
N PHE A 577 -4.89 -3.87 -12.00
CA PHE A 577 -5.31 -3.06 -10.86
C PHE A 577 -4.17 -2.83 -9.85
N LYS A 578 -4.01 -1.58 -9.43
CA LYS A 578 -3.29 -1.24 -8.20
C LYS A 578 -4.30 -1.19 -7.04
N TYR A 579 -4.04 -1.88 -5.94
CA TYR A 579 -4.84 -1.76 -4.72
C TYR A 579 -4.20 -0.75 -3.78
N THR A 580 -4.89 0.33 -3.43
CA THR A 580 -4.28 1.48 -2.73
C THR A 580 -5.31 2.33 -2.00
N LEU A 581 -4.88 3.46 -1.45
CA LEU A 581 -5.74 4.41 -0.73
C LEU A 581 -6.46 5.36 -1.71
N PRO A 582 -7.65 5.89 -1.34
CA PRO A 582 -8.38 6.89 -2.13
C PRO A 582 -7.52 8.07 -2.62
N GLU A 583 -6.64 8.57 -1.76
CA GLU A 583 -5.79 9.73 -2.05
C GLU A 583 -4.83 9.48 -3.23
N ASP A 584 -4.42 8.24 -3.46
CA ASP A 584 -3.56 7.88 -4.60
C ASP A 584 -4.28 8.08 -5.94
N ALA A 585 -5.60 7.96 -5.97
CA ALA A 585 -6.42 8.20 -7.16
C ALA A 585 -7.04 9.61 -7.20
N GLY A 586 -6.71 10.45 -6.22
CA GLY A 586 -7.26 11.80 -6.07
C GLY A 586 -8.64 11.84 -5.42
N LEU A 587 -9.02 10.83 -4.64
CA LEU A 587 -10.27 10.84 -3.87
C LEU A 587 -10.03 11.18 -2.40
N ASN A 588 -10.97 11.91 -1.80
CA ASN A 588 -11.01 12.14 -0.36
C ASN A 588 -11.51 10.88 0.38
N SER A 589 -10.63 10.21 1.13
CA SER A 589 -11.02 8.98 1.84
C SER A 589 -12.08 9.19 2.91
N LYS A 590 -12.16 10.38 3.52
CA LYS A 590 -13.18 10.68 4.54
C LYS A 590 -14.56 10.69 3.88
N THR A 591 -14.76 11.53 2.86
CA THR A 591 -16.03 11.62 2.10
C THR A 591 -16.44 10.25 1.56
N LEU A 592 -15.50 9.56 0.89
CA LEU A 592 -15.78 8.26 0.27
C LEU A 592 -16.20 7.20 1.30
N ASN A 593 -15.38 6.98 2.33
CA ASN A 593 -15.65 5.91 3.29
C ASN A 593 -16.88 6.23 4.14
N SER A 594 -16.98 7.43 4.73
CA SER A 594 -18.11 7.72 5.62
C SER A 594 -19.44 7.78 4.88
N GLY A 595 -19.46 8.31 3.65
CA GLY A 595 -20.67 8.38 2.84
C GLY A 595 -21.16 6.98 2.45
N ILE A 596 -20.26 6.11 1.98
CA ILE A 596 -20.61 4.73 1.58
C ILE A 596 -20.99 3.89 2.80
N ASP A 597 -20.19 3.94 3.88
CA ASP A 597 -20.46 3.17 5.10
C ASP A 597 -21.82 3.56 5.70
N SER A 598 -22.16 4.86 5.70
CA SER A 598 -23.47 5.36 6.16
C SER A 598 -24.64 4.86 5.31
N LEU A 599 -24.53 4.94 3.98
CA LEU A 599 -25.61 4.52 3.07
C LEU A 599 -25.84 3.01 3.10
N ILE A 600 -24.78 2.22 3.24
CA ILE A 600 -24.91 0.76 3.37
C ILE A 600 -25.50 0.39 4.73
N GLN A 601 -25.05 1.04 5.80
CA GLN A 601 -25.63 0.81 7.13
C GLN A 601 -27.11 1.18 7.15
N GLN A 602 -27.51 2.27 6.49
CA GLN A 602 -28.92 2.63 6.32
C GLN A 602 -29.69 1.51 5.58
N ALA A 603 -29.14 0.99 4.48
CA ALA A 603 -29.78 -0.10 3.73
C ALA A 603 -29.94 -1.38 4.58
N ILE A 604 -28.93 -1.74 5.37
CA ILE A 604 -28.97 -2.91 6.26
C ILE A 604 -30.00 -2.70 7.38
N SER A 605 -29.94 -1.56 8.08
CA SER A 605 -30.85 -1.24 9.18
C SER A 605 -32.32 -1.18 8.74
N ASN A 606 -32.59 -0.74 7.50
CA ASN A 606 -33.94 -0.72 6.92
C ASN A 606 -34.37 -2.07 6.30
N LYS A 607 -33.58 -3.13 6.46
CA LYS A 607 -33.82 -4.45 5.85
C LYS A 607 -34.02 -4.37 4.32
N ALA A 608 -33.26 -3.49 3.68
CA ALA A 608 -33.21 -3.40 2.22
C ALA A 608 -32.32 -4.50 1.63
N ILE A 609 -31.22 -4.82 2.33
CA ILE A 609 -30.26 -5.88 2.01
C ILE A 609 -29.70 -6.46 3.33
N PRO A 610 -29.40 -7.77 3.41
CA PRO A 610 -28.72 -8.33 4.59
C PRO A 610 -27.23 -7.94 4.68
N GLY A 611 -26.59 -7.82 3.51
CA GLY A 611 -25.18 -7.52 3.38
C GLY A 611 -24.79 -7.20 1.93
N ALA A 612 -23.57 -6.74 1.73
CA ALA A 612 -23.07 -6.30 0.44
C ALA A 612 -21.55 -6.44 0.29
N GLN A 613 -21.08 -6.44 -0.94
CA GLN A 613 -19.70 -6.07 -1.30
C GLN A 613 -19.72 -4.82 -2.17
N VAL A 614 -18.80 -3.90 -1.91
CA VAL A 614 -18.61 -2.69 -2.71
C VAL A 614 -17.15 -2.59 -3.12
N LEU A 615 -16.92 -2.35 -4.41
CA LEU A 615 -15.61 -2.07 -4.97
C LEU A 615 -15.67 -0.80 -5.83
N ILE A 616 -14.78 0.15 -5.51
CA ILE A 616 -14.58 1.37 -6.29
C ILE A 616 -13.14 1.37 -6.82
N ALA A 617 -12.99 1.58 -8.12
CA ALA A 617 -11.70 1.85 -8.73
C ALA A 617 -11.72 3.17 -9.50
N LYS A 618 -10.61 3.90 -9.50
CA LYS A 618 -10.40 5.09 -10.33
C LYS A 618 -9.00 5.07 -10.93
N ASN A 619 -8.85 5.34 -12.21
CA ASN A 619 -7.55 5.31 -12.91
C ASN A 619 -6.80 3.97 -12.76
N GLY A 620 -7.52 2.84 -12.86
CA GLY A 620 -6.95 1.50 -12.63
C GLY A 620 -6.49 1.25 -11.19
N LYS A 621 -6.89 2.09 -10.23
CA LYS A 621 -6.56 1.94 -8.81
C LYS A 621 -7.81 1.58 -8.01
N VAL A 622 -7.86 0.39 -7.43
CA VAL A 622 -8.91 -0.02 -6.47
C VAL A 622 -8.66 0.71 -5.15
N VAL A 623 -9.58 1.61 -4.80
CA VAL A 623 -9.47 2.52 -3.63
C VAL A 623 -10.44 2.18 -2.51
N LEU A 624 -11.45 1.35 -2.79
CA LEU A 624 -12.35 0.77 -1.81
C LEU A 624 -12.69 -0.64 -2.24
N HIS A 625 -12.56 -1.60 -1.33
CA HIS A 625 -12.94 -3.01 -1.52
C HIS A 625 -13.40 -3.54 -0.16
N LYS A 626 -14.70 -3.45 0.12
CA LYS A 626 -15.28 -3.71 1.45
C LYS A 626 -16.47 -4.66 1.37
N ALA A 627 -16.64 -5.46 2.42
CA ALA A 627 -17.82 -6.29 2.67
C ALA A 627 -18.57 -5.79 3.90
N TYR A 628 -19.89 -5.93 3.88
CA TYR A 628 -20.81 -5.40 4.89
C TYR A 628 -21.88 -6.42 5.25
N GLY A 629 -22.39 -6.35 6.48
CA GLY A 629 -23.55 -7.11 6.93
C GLY A 629 -23.32 -8.62 7.05
N THR A 630 -24.40 -9.37 6.89
CA THR A 630 -24.47 -10.83 7.04
C THR A 630 -25.06 -11.48 5.79
N HIS A 631 -25.00 -12.81 5.70
CA HIS A 631 -25.55 -13.55 4.56
C HIS A 631 -27.08 -13.44 4.49
N THR A 632 -27.76 -13.48 5.63
CA THR A 632 -29.21 -13.24 5.76
C THR A 632 -29.53 -12.39 7.00
N TYR A 633 -30.76 -11.91 7.16
CA TYR A 633 -31.14 -11.03 8.28
C TYR A 633 -31.08 -11.70 9.66
N SER A 634 -31.25 -13.03 9.72
CA SER A 634 -31.27 -13.81 10.97
C SER A 634 -29.96 -14.54 11.25
N ASP A 635 -28.96 -14.39 10.38
CA ASP A 635 -27.69 -15.11 10.45
C ASP A 635 -26.62 -14.27 11.16
N THR A 636 -25.64 -14.93 11.78
CA THR A 636 -24.45 -14.33 12.38
C THR A 636 -23.24 -14.36 11.43
N THR A 637 -23.32 -15.12 10.34
CA THR A 637 -22.27 -15.26 9.33
C THR A 637 -22.08 -13.96 8.55
N LYS A 638 -20.90 -13.34 8.73
CA LYS A 638 -20.52 -12.10 8.04
C LYS A 638 -20.20 -12.34 6.57
N VAL A 639 -20.57 -11.38 5.73
CA VAL A 639 -20.12 -11.34 4.33
C VAL A 639 -18.60 -11.13 4.31
N LYS A 640 -17.91 -11.94 3.52
CA LYS A 640 -16.47 -11.85 3.23
C LYS A 640 -16.28 -11.41 1.79
N LEU A 641 -15.14 -10.79 1.47
CA LEU A 641 -14.77 -10.41 0.10
C LEU A 641 -14.66 -11.61 -0.86
N SER A 642 -14.43 -12.81 -0.32
CA SER A 642 -14.40 -14.06 -1.07
C SER A 642 -15.78 -14.70 -1.30
N ASN A 643 -16.86 -14.13 -0.75
CA ASN A 643 -18.20 -14.63 -1.02
C ASN A 643 -18.65 -14.26 -2.44
N VAL A 644 -19.41 -15.16 -3.06
CA VAL A 644 -19.96 -14.97 -4.41
C VAL A 644 -21.48 -14.75 -4.36
N TYR A 645 -21.95 -13.80 -5.16
CA TYR A 645 -23.36 -13.42 -5.27
C TYR A 645 -23.95 -13.89 -6.60
N ASP A 646 -25.25 -14.22 -6.63
CA ASP A 646 -26.01 -14.29 -7.88
C ASP A 646 -26.12 -12.87 -8.45
N ILE A 647 -25.50 -12.65 -9.62
CA ILE A 647 -25.45 -11.35 -10.29
C ILE A 647 -26.52 -11.23 -11.39
N ALA A 648 -27.71 -11.79 -11.17
CA ALA A 648 -28.83 -11.79 -12.12
C ALA A 648 -29.04 -10.44 -12.84
N SER A 649 -29.19 -10.52 -14.16
CA SER A 649 -29.17 -9.42 -15.13
C SER A 649 -27.83 -8.71 -15.37
N VAL A 650 -26.94 -8.57 -14.38
CA VAL A 650 -25.53 -8.23 -14.66
C VAL A 650 -24.83 -9.37 -15.41
N THR A 651 -25.33 -10.61 -15.27
CA THR A 651 -24.96 -11.77 -16.11
C THR A 651 -24.92 -11.44 -17.60
N LYS A 652 -25.87 -10.65 -18.12
CA LYS A 652 -25.98 -10.33 -19.56
C LYS A 652 -24.70 -9.73 -20.11
N ILE A 653 -24.23 -8.68 -19.44
CA ILE A 653 -23.03 -7.93 -19.83
C ILE A 653 -21.74 -8.61 -19.36
N SER A 654 -21.85 -9.64 -18.52
CA SER A 654 -20.71 -10.34 -17.94
C SER A 654 -20.40 -11.68 -18.60
N SER A 655 -21.33 -12.25 -19.40
CA SER A 655 -21.10 -13.54 -20.08
C SER A 655 -21.34 -13.47 -21.59
N ALA A 656 -22.58 -13.32 -22.06
CA ALA A 656 -22.85 -13.39 -23.50
C ALA A 656 -22.42 -12.13 -24.25
N LEU A 657 -22.54 -10.93 -23.66
CA LEU A 657 -22.14 -9.71 -24.35
C LEU A 657 -20.64 -9.67 -24.72
N PRO A 658 -19.67 -10.02 -23.84
CA PRO A 658 -18.27 -10.10 -24.26
C PRO A 658 -18.06 -11.15 -25.34
N ALA A 659 -18.74 -12.31 -25.27
CA ALA A 659 -18.67 -13.32 -26.31
C ALA A 659 -19.16 -12.81 -27.67
N LEU A 660 -20.28 -12.08 -27.72
CA LEU A 660 -20.81 -11.49 -28.96
C LEU A 660 -19.87 -10.42 -29.53
N MET A 661 -19.29 -9.57 -28.68
CA MET A 661 -18.33 -8.55 -29.11
C MET A 661 -17.07 -9.17 -29.70
N HIS A 662 -16.50 -10.19 -29.04
CA HIS A 662 -15.34 -10.93 -29.57
C HIS A 662 -15.66 -11.67 -30.88
N LEU A 663 -16.86 -12.25 -31.00
CA LEU A 663 -17.31 -12.84 -32.27
C LEU A 663 -17.53 -11.78 -33.36
N GLN A 664 -17.91 -10.55 -32.99
CA GLN A 664 -18.03 -9.45 -33.94
C GLN A 664 -16.66 -9.03 -34.48
N ASP A 665 -15.66 -8.88 -33.61
CA ASP A 665 -14.29 -8.59 -34.04
C ASP A 665 -13.72 -9.70 -34.93
N ALA A 666 -14.11 -10.95 -34.68
CA ALA A 666 -13.79 -12.10 -35.53
C ALA A 666 -14.64 -12.19 -36.81
N ASN A 667 -15.51 -11.21 -37.10
CA ASN A 667 -16.46 -11.19 -38.22
C ASN A 667 -17.43 -12.39 -38.27
N LYS A 668 -17.66 -13.05 -37.13
CA LYS A 668 -18.57 -14.20 -36.99
C LYS A 668 -19.96 -13.82 -36.46
N PHE A 669 -20.07 -12.66 -35.83
CA PHE A 669 -21.32 -12.06 -35.37
C PHE A 669 -21.42 -10.62 -35.90
N SER A 670 -22.65 -10.13 -36.04
CA SER A 670 -22.99 -8.79 -36.49
C SER A 670 -24.33 -8.42 -35.89
N THR A 671 -24.39 -7.22 -35.32
CA THR A 671 -25.60 -6.66 -34.73
C THR A 671 -26.66 -6.28 -35.78
N GLU A 672 -26.28 -6.13 -37.04
CA GLU A 672 -27.20 -5.81 -38.14
C GLU A 672 -27.87 -7.08 -38.74
N LYS A 673 -27.33 -8.26 -38.45
CA LYS A 673 -27.96 -9.54 -38.81
C LYS A 673 -29.12 -9.88 -37.86
N THR A 674 -30.02 -10.74 -38.32
CA THR A 674 -31.29 -11.01 -37.65
C THR A 674 -31.21 -12.26 -36.75
N ILE A 675 -32.23 -12.44 -35.90
CA ILE A 675 -32.29 -13.63 -35.02
C ILE A 675 -32.26 -14.96 -35.79
N ASP A 676 -32.88 -15.00 -36.97
CA ASP A 676 -33.03 -16.20 -37.79
C ASP A 676 -31.84 -16.47 -38.73
N ASP A 677 -30.92 -15.50 -38.87
CA ASP A 677 -29.60 -15.72 -39.47
C ASP A 677 -28.73 -16.64 -38.60
N TYR A 678 -28.80 -16.47 -37.27
CA TYR A 678 -28.00 -17.26 -36.31
C TYR A 678 -28.76 -18.43 -35.69
N LEU A 679 -30.10 -18.37 -35.66
CA LEU A 679 -30.94 -19.47 -35.21
C LEU A 679 -32.00 -19.78 -36.28
N PRO A 680 -31.69 -20.65 -37.26
CA PRO A 680 -32.64 -21.03 -38.31
C PRO A 680 -33.99 -21.54 -37.79
N TYR A 681 -34.04 -22.04 -36.56
CA TYR A 681 -35.28 -22.40 -35.85
C TYR A 681 -36.32 -21.26 -35.80
N PHE A 682 -35.91 -19.99 -35.87
CA PHE A 682 -36.79 -18.82 -35.82
C PHE A 682 -37.31 -18.37 -37.20
N LYS A 683 -36.87 -18.97 -38.31
CA LYS A 683 -37.42 -18.70 -39.65
C LYS A 683 -38.93 -18.88 -39.67
N GLY A 684 -39.61 -17.95 -40.36
CA GLY A 684 -41.08 -17.91 -40.48
C GLY A 684 -41.85 -17.59 -39.19
N SER A 685 -41.18 -17.10 -38.13
CA SER A 685 -41.85 -16.60 -36.92
C SER A 685 -42.04 -15.09 -36.97
N ASN A 686 -42.87 -14.56 -36.06
CA ASN A 686 -43.00 -13.11 -35.82
C ASN A 686 -41.72 -12.44 -35.26
N LYS A 687 -40.60 -13.17 -35.18
CA LYS A 687 -39.28 -12.66 -34.79
C LYS A 687 -38.28 -12.69 -35.93
N ALA A 688 -38.60 -13.39 -37.02
CA ALA A 688 -37.75 -13.43 -38.20
C ALA A 688 -37.56 -12.02 -38.77
N GLY A 689 -36.39 -11.72 -39.30
CA GLY A 689 -36.08 -10.42 -39.89
C GLY A 689 -35.73 -9.31 -38.89
N ILE A 690 -35.80 -9.56 -37.56
CA ILE A 690 -35.50 -8.53 -36.56
C ILE A 690 -33.99 -8.49 -36.24
N PRO A 691 -33.29 -7.37 -36.45
CA PRO A 691 -31.86 -7.24 -36.20
C PRO A 691 -31.48 -7.35 -34.71
N PHE A 692 -30.30 -7.91 -34.43
CA PHE A 692 -29.77 -7.98 -33.06
C PHE A 692 -29.57 -6.61 -32.42
N ARG A 693 -29.28 -5.57 -33.21
CA ARG A 693 -29.15 -4.19 -32.74
C ARG A 693 -30.44 -3.70 -32.08
N GLU A 694 -31.60 -4.00 -32.64
CA GLU A 694 -32.90 -3.67 -32.04
C GLU A 694 -33.20 -4.52 -30.80
N ILE A 695 -32.81 -5.79 -30.84
CA ILE A 695 -33.08 -6.76 -29.76
C ILE A 695 -32.27 -6.40 -28.51
N LEU A 696 -30.96 -6.17 -28.67
CA LEU A 696 -30.02 -5.88 -27.58
C LEU A 696 -30.15 -4.45 -27.02
N THR A 697 -30.85 -3.56 -27.72
CA THR A 697 -31.19 -2.21 -27.26
C THR A 697 -32.62 -2.11 -26.70
N HIS A 698 -33.32 -3.23 -26.58
CA HIS A 698 -34.69 -3.31 -26.06
C HIS A 698 -35.72 -2.49 -26.85
N GLN A 699 -35.60 -2.37 -28.17
CA GLN A 699 -36.64 -1.75 -29.01
C GLN A 699 -37.34 -2.71 -29.97
N ALA A 700 -36.89 -3.96 -30.04
CA ALA A 700 -37.48 -4.99 -30.90
C ALA A 700 -38.95 -5.35 -30.56
N GLY A 701 -39.53 -4.83 -29.47
CA GLY A 701 -40.93 -5.06 -29.11
C GLY A 701 -41.23 -6.39 -28.40
N PHE A 702 -40.21 -7.19 -28.10
CA PHE A 702 -40.36 -8.51 -27.47
C PHE A 702 -41.11 -8.43 -26.12
N SER A 703 -41.83 -9.51 -25.78
CA SER A 703 -42.42 -9.65 -24.44
C SER A 703 -41.34 -9.53 -23.35
N PRO A 704 -41.62 -8.84 -22.22
CA PRO A 704 -40.60 -8.62 -21.20
C PRO A 704 -40.13 -9.91 -20.51
N TRP A 705 -41.08 -10.81 -20.24
CA TRP A 705 -40.87 -12.02 -19.44
C TRP A 705 -41.90 -13.11 -19.79
N ILE A 706 -41.55 -14.37 -19.56
CA ILE A 706 -42.43 -15.55 -19.71
C ILE A 706 -42.23 -16.46 -18.49
N PRO A 707 -43.29 -16.83 -17.74
CA PRO A 707 -43.20 -17.71 -16.58
C PRO A 707 -43.15 -19.19 -17.01
N TYR A 708 -42.01 -19.64 -17.56
CA TYR A 708 -41.90 -20.99 -18.14
C TYR A 708 -42.32 -22.11 -17.18
N TRP A 709 -42.02 -21.97 -15.89
CA TRP A 709 -42.32 -22.95 -14.85
C TRP A 709 -43.82 -23.23 -14.67
N GLN A 710 -44.70 -22.25 -14.95
CA GLN A 710 -46.15 -22.45 -14.83
C GLN A 710 -46.66 -23.54 -15.77
N ASN A 711 -46.02 -23.71 -16.94
CA ASN A 711 -46.36 -24.78 -17.88
C ASN A 711 -46.02 -26.19 -17.35
N THR A 712 -45.26 -26.29 -16.27
CA THR A 712 -44.94 -27.56 -15.60
C THR A 712 -46.00 -28.00 -14.61
N LEU A 713 -46.91 -27.11 -14.20
CA LEU A 713 -47.96 -27.39 -13.22
C LEU A 713 -49.17 -28.09 -13.86
N ARG A 714 -49.84 -28.91 -13.06
CA ARG A 714 -51.20 -29.41 -13.30
C ARG A 714 -52.21 -28.44 -12.65
N LYS A 715 -53.50 -28.61 -12.95
CA LYS A 715 -54.59 -27.80 -12.37
C LYS A 715 -54.62 -27.86 -10.83
N ASN A 716 -54.19 -28.97 -10.23
CA ASN A 716 -54.13 -29.16 -8.78
C ASN A 716 -52.82 -28.65 -8.13
N GLY A 717 -52.01 -27.87 -8.84
CA GLY A 717 -50.75 -27.32 -8.34
C GLY A 717 -49.57 -28.31 -8.30
N SER A 718 -49.79 -29.62 -8.53
CA SER A 718 -48.69 -30.59 -8.60
C SER A 718 -47.94 -30.53 -9.93
N TYR A 719 -46.68 -30.98 -9.94
CA TYR A 719 -45.87 -31.03 -11.15
C TYR A 719 -46.32 -32.15 -12.12
N LYS A 720 -46.26 -31.84 -13.42
CA LYS A 720 -46.39 -32.83 -14.50
C LYS A 720 -45.26 -33.84 -14.38
N TRP A 721 -45.62 -35.11 -14.12
CA TRP A 721 -44.67 -36.19 -13.81
C TRP A 721 -43.65 -36.48 -14.91
N HIS A 722 -44.00 -36.17 -16.17
CA HIS A 722 -43.13 -36.33 -17.34
C HIS A 722 -42.24 -35.09 -17.59
N THR A 723 -42.40 -34.04 -16.78
CA THR A 723 -41.67 -32.77 -16.88
C THR A 723 -40.72 -32.56 -15.70
N ILE A 724 -41.16 -32.76 -14.46
CA ILE A 724 -40.33 -32.68 -13.25
C ILE A 724 -40.46 -33.97 -12.43
N LYS A 725 -39.33 -34.45 -11.91
CA LYS A 725 -39.18 -35.60 -11.00
C LYS A 725 -38.44 -35.20 -9.72
N ARG A 726 -38.51 -36.04 -8.68
CA ARG A 726 -37.82 -35.79 -7.40
C ARG A 726 -36.36 -36.25 -7.43
N ASP A 727 -36.05 -37.15 -8.35
CA ASP A 727 -34.79 -37.86 -8.49
C ASP A 727 -34.19 -37.68 -9.90
N SER A 728 -32.87 -37.80 -9.98
CA SER A 728 -32.12 -37.71 -11.23
C SER A 728 -32.23 -38.98 -12.05
N SER A 729 -32.27 -38.84 -13.38
CA SER A 729 -32.12 -39.96 -14.31
C SER A 729 -31.67 -39.46 -15.68
N ALA A 730 -31.33 -40.36 -16.61
CA ALA A 730 -30.99 -39.99 -17.99
C ALA A 730 -32.09 -39.18 -18.71
N ARG A 731 -33.36 -39.30 -18.29
CA ARG A 731 -34.49 -38.49 -18.81
C ARG A 731 -34.63 -37.14 -18.11
N PHE A 732 -34.19 -37.04 -16.86
CA PHE A 732 -34.29 -35.85 -16.01
C PHE A 732 -32.93 -35.46 -15.41
N PRO A 733 -31.94 -35.06 -16.24
CA PRO A 733 -30.57 -34.80 -15.76
C PRO A 733 -30.39 -33.39 -15.20
N ILE A 734 -31.35 -32.48 -15.38
CA ILE A 734 -31.19 -31.06 -15.05
C ILE A 734 -31.67 -30.80 -13.62
N LYS A 735 -30.74 -30.53 -12.70
CA LYS A 735 -31.04 -30.16 -11.31
C LYS A 735 -31.62 -28.74 -11.25
N ILE A 736 -32.79 -28.59 -10.62
CA ILE A 736 -33.39 -27.28 -10.29
C ILE A 736 -33.18 -26.98 -8.80
N THR A 737 -33.49 -27.95 -7.95
CA THR A 737 -33.20 -27.99 -6.50
C THR A 737 -32.75 -29.40 -6.13
N SER A 738 -32.44 -29.64 -4.85
CA SER A 738 -32.13 -30.99 -4.35
C SER A 738 -33.23 -32.03 -4.62
N ASN A 739 -34.49 -31.59 -4.71
CA ASN A 739 -35.67 -32.45 -4.85
C ASN A 739 -36.45 -32.21 -6.17
N MET A 740 -35.85 -31.53 -7.16
CA MET A 740 -36.51 -31.20 -8.43
C MET A 740 -35.55 -31.36 -9.60
N TRP A 741 -35.87 -32.28 -10.50
CA TRP A 741 -35.09 -32.61 -11.70
C TRP A 741 -35.95 -32.46 -12.96
N LEU A 742 -35.47 -31.69 -13.93
CA LEU A 742 -36.21 -31.29 -15.13
C LEU A 742 -35.87 -32.21 -16.31
N ASN A 743 -36.89 -32.50 -17.12
CA ASN A 743 -36.76 -33.29 -18.33
C ASN A 743 -35.74 -32.68 -19.31
N ARG A 744 -34.83 -33.49 -19.85
CA ARG A 744 -33.76 -33.06 -20.78
C ARG A 744 -34.24 -32.25 -21.98
N ASN A 745 -35.47 -32.47 -22.44
CA ASN A 745 -36.04 -31.80 -23.61
C ASN A 745 -36.73 -30.46 -23.28
N TYR A 746 -36.74 -30.00 -22.03
CA TYR A 746 -37.49 -28.81 -21.65
C TYR A 746 -36.95 -27.51 -22.25
N LYS A 747 -35.63 -27.42 -22.54
CA LYS A 747 -35.02 -26.32 -23.30
C LYS A 747 -35.78 -26.02 -24.60
N LYS A 748 -36.25 -27.06 -25.31
CA LYS A 748 -37.06 -26.91 -26.54
C LYS A 748 -38.41 -26.22 -26.27
N LYS A 749 -39.02 -26.41 -25.09
CA LYS A 749 -40.26 -25.74 -24.69
C LYS A 749 -40.02 -24.26 -24.41
N VAL A 750 -38.90 -23.90 -23.78
CA VAL A 750 -38.48 -22.50 -23.59
C VAL A 750 -38.30 -21.81 -24.94
N PHE A 751 -37.55 -22.44 -25.86
CA PHE A 751 -37.34 -21.90 -27.21
C PHE A 751 -38.65 -21.72 -27.99
N LYS A 752 -39.55 -22.71 -27.92
CA LYS A 752 -40.87 -22.64 -28.56
C LYS A 752 -41.73 -21.52 -27.96
N ALA A 753 -41.71 -21.33 -26.64
CA ALA A 753 -42.44 -20.27 -25.98
C ALA A 753 -41.91 -18.89 -26.36
N ILE A 754 -40.58 -18.72 -26.47
CA ILE A 754 -39.97 -17.51 -27.01
C ILE A 754 -40.40 -17.33 -28.47
N LYS A 755 -40.22 -18.32 -29.35
CA LYS A 755 -40.62 -18.24 -30.77
C LYS A 755 -42.06 -17.76 -30.94
N LYS A 756 -43.00 -18.25 -30.12
CA LYS A 756 -44.43 -17.92 -30.22
C LYS A 756 -44.87 -16.66 -29.47
N SER A 757 -44.03 -16.05 -28.64
CA SER A 757 -44.45 -14.88 -27.85
C SER A 757 -44.81 -13.69 -28.75
N PRO A 758 -45.72 -12.80 -28.35
CA PRO A 758 -46.01 -11.59 -29.12
C PRO A 758 -44.80 -10.68 -29.28
N VAL A 759 -44.76 -9.97 -30.41
CA VAL A 759 -43.83 -8.86 -30.68
C VAL A 759 -44.70 -7.62 -30.89
N SER A 760 -44.36 -6.52 -30.24
CA SER A 760 -45.09 -5.25 -30.40
C SER A 760 -44.61 -4.52 -31.64
N ASP A 761 -45.55 -3.98 -32.41
CA ASP A 761 -45.25 -3.17 -33.60
C ASP A 761 -44.70 -1.77 -33.25
N VAL A 762 -44.87 -1.34 -31.99
CA VAL A 762 -44.38 -0.04 -31.52
C VAL A 762 -42.91 -0.14 -31.15
N LYS A 763 -42.04 0.51 -31.95
CA LYS A 763 -40.59 0.58 -31.76
C LYS A 763 -40.19 1.60 -30.67
N LYS A 764 -40.60 1.32 -29.44
CA LYS A 764 -40.19 2.07 -28.24
C LYS A 764 -39.38 1.20 -27.29
N TYR A 765 -38.63 1.83 -26.39
CA TYR A 765 -37.94 1.11 -25.32
C TYR A 765 -38.92 0.24 -24.51
N LYS A 766 -38.66 -1.08 -24.53
CA LYS A 766 -39.40 -2.11 -23.81
C LYS A 766 -38.43 -3.21 -23.41
N TYR A 767 -38.01 -3.20 -22.15
CA TYR A 767 -37.07 -4.18 -21.61
C TYR A 767 -37.55 -5.62 -21.83
N SER A 768 -36.67 -6.48 -22.37
CA SER A 768 -36.94 -7.91 -22.58
C SER A 768 -35.70 -8.76 -22.36
N GLY A 769 -35.81 -9.77 -21.50
CA GLY A 769 -34.76 -10.74 -21.23
C GLY A 769 -34.75 -11.95 -22.16
N LEU A 770 -35.72 -12.07 -23.08
CA LEU A 770 -35.99 -13.33 -23.76
C LEU A 770 -34.85 -13.81 -24.66
N VAL A 771 -34.19 -12.89 -25.39
CA VAL A 771 -33.06 -13.25 -26.26
C VAL A 771 -31.90 -13.88 -25.49
N PHE A 772 -31.71 -13.50 -24.22
CA PHE A 772 -30.57 -13.93 -23.42
C PHE A 772 -30.65 -15.41 -23.00
N TYR A 773 -31.82 -16.05 -23.15
CA TYR A 773 -31.92 -17.52 -23.04
C TYR A 773 -31.42 -18.24 -24.31
N LEU A 774 -31.31 -17.52 -25.43
CA LEU A 774 -30.91 -18.06 -26.73
C LEU A 774 -29.42 -17.83 -27.03
N LEU A 775 -28.82 -16.76 -26.49
CA LEU A 775 -27.43 -16.38 -26.78
C LEU A 775 -26.40 -17.48 -26.50
N PRO A 776 -26.48 -18.28 -25.41
CA PRO A 776 -25.55 -19.39 -25.23
C PRO A 776 -25.55 -20.36 -26.42
N THR A 777 -26.74 -20.72 -26.94
CA THR A 777 -26.83 -21.57 -28.13
C THR A 777 -26.31 -20.88 -29.38
N ILE A 778 -26.53 -19.58 -29.56
CA ILE A 778 -25.96 -18.85 -30.70
C ILE A 778 -24.43 -18.92 -30.68
N VAL A 779 -23.81 -18.70 -29.52
CA VAL A 779 -22.36 -18.82 -29.38
C VAL A 779 -21.91 -20.25 -29.66
N GLU A 780 -22.60 -21.25 -29.12
CA GLU A 780 -22.31 -22.68 -29.37
C GLU A 780 -22.39 -23.05 -30.86
N GLU A 781 -23.43 -22.61 -31.56
CA GLU A 781 -23.60 -22.87 -33.00
C GLU A 781 -22.53 -22.18 -33.85
N ILE A 782 -22.15 -20.93 -33.51
CA ILE A 782 -21.12 -20.18 -34.23
C ILE A 782 -19.71 -20.77 -34.00
N THR A 783 -19.44 -21.24 -32.78
CA THR A 783 -18.09 -21.62 -32.34
C THR A 783 -17.84 -23.11 -32.30
N SER A 784 -18.90 -23.93 -32.36
CA SER A 784 -18.87 -25.36 -32.06
C SER A 784 -18.25 -25.70 -30.69
N THR A 785 -18.24 -24.74 -29.76
CA THR A 785 -17.67 -24.87 -28.40
C THR A 785 -18.77 -24.66 -27.37
N ASN A 786 -18.74 -25.39 -26.26
CA ASN A 786 -19.67 -25.14 -25.15
C ASN A 786 -19.59 -23.67 -24.70
N PHE A 787 -20.73 -23.03 -24.43
CA PHE A 787 -20.75 -21.61 -24.08
C PHE A 787 -19.90 -21.27 -22.84
N VAL A 788 -19.92 -22.12 -21.80
CA VAL A 788 -19.16 -21.89 -20.56
C VAL A 788 -17.67 -22.05 -20.80
N ASP A 789 -17.26 -23.06 -21.57
CA ASP A 789 -15.85 -23.27 -21.92
C ASP A 789 -15.32 -22.11 -22.77
N TYR A 790 -16.13 -21.62 -23.71
CA TYR A 790 -15.78 -20.50 -24.57
C TYR A 790 -15.54 -19.21 -23.75
N ILE A 791 -16.43 -18.84 -22.83
CA ILE A 791 -16.26 -17.62 -22.03
C ILE A 791 -15.10 -17.74 -21.02
N ASN A 792 -14.86 -18.93 -20.47
CA ASN A 792 -13.74 -19.15 -19.55
C ASN A 792 -12.40 -18.95 -20.27
N ALA A 793 -12.22 -19.66 -21.39
CA ALA A 793 -10.96 -19.67 -22.14
C ALA A 793 -10.65 -18.31 -22.80
N ASN A 794 -11.67 -17.58 -23.26
CA ASN A 794 -11.45 -16.30 -23.97
C ASN A 794 -11.45 -15.08 -23.02
N PHE A 795 -11.98 -15.20 -21.80
CA PHE A 795 -12.09 -14.06 -20.88
C PHE A 795 -11.70 -14.40 -19.45
N TYR A 796 -12.45 -15.26 -18.75
CA TYR A 796 -12.33 -15.34 -17.29
C TYR A 796 -10.97 -15.84 -16.82
N ASP A 797 -10.42 -16.87 -17.48
CA ASP A 797 -9.13 -17.45 -17.09
C ASP A 797 -7.98 -16.48 -17.39
N LYS A 798 -8.02 -15.84 -18.57
CA LYS A 798 -7.03 -14.82 -18.99
C LYS A 798 -7.04 -13.57 -18.11
N LEU A 799 -8.21 -13.15 -17.64
CA LEU A 799 -8.36 -12.04 -16.69
C LEU A 799 -7.91 -12.41 -15.26
N GLY A 800 -7.77 -13.71 -14.94
CA GLY A 800 -7.63 -14.18 -13.56
C GLY A 800 -8.91 -14.00 -12.73
N ALA A 801 -10.08 -13.99 -13.38
CA ALA A 801 -11.38 -13.72 -12.77
C ALA A 801 -12.03 -15.01 -12.21
N THR A 802 -11.33 -15.65 -11.28
CA THR A 802 -11.56 -17.05 -10.89
C THR A 802 -12.89 -17.35 -10.19
N THR A 803 -13.62 -16.33 -9.72
CA THR A 803 -14.96 -16.48 -9.12
C THR A 803 -16.12 -16.29 -10.10
N LEU A 804 -15.89 -15.77 -11.31
CA LEU A 804 -16.93 -15.72 -12.35
C LEU A 804 -17.25 -17.15 -12.80
N THR A 805 -18.43 -17.64 -12.45
CA THR A 805 -18.84 -19.02 -12.80
C THR A 805 -20.35 -19.18 -12.88
N TYR A 806 -20.78 -20.07 -13.76
CA TYR A 806 -22.10 -20.70 -13.68
C TYR A 806 -22.06 -21.85 -12.67
N ASN A 807 -23.22 -22.23 -12.12
CA ASN A 807 -23.37 -23.39 -11.22
C ASN A 807 -22.31 -23.43 -10.09
N PRO A 808 -22.25 -22.40 -9.22
CA PRO A 808 -21.16 -22.20 -8.25
C PRO A 808 -20.99 -23.35 -7.26
N GLU A 809 -22.02 -24.16 -6.99
CA GLU A 809 -21.94 -25.37 -6.13
C GLU A 809 -20.89 -26.38 -6.62
N GLN A 810 -20.54 -26.37 -7.90
CA GLN A 810 -19.51 -27.25 -8.46
C GLN A 810 -18.09 -26.80 -8.08
N LYS A 811 -17.90 -25.54 -7.71
CA LYS A 811 -16.59 -24.91 -7.45
C LYS A 811 -16.42 -24.45 -5.99
N PHE A 812 -17.51 -24.11 -5.32
CA PHE A 812 -17.50 -23.46 -4.02
C PHE A 812 -18.41 -24.17 -3.02
N SER A 813 -17.96 -24.23 -1.76
CA SER A 813 -18.82 -24.63 -0.65
C SER A 813 -19.96 -23.64 -0.46
N HIS A 814 -21.09 -24.09 0.09
CA HIS A 814 -22.25 -23.23 0.38
C HIS A 814 -21.90 -22.02 1.26
N SER A 815 -20.95 -22.17 2.20
CA SER A 815 -20.46 -21.06 3.03
C SER A 815 -19.76 -19.92 2.26
N LYS A 816 -19.34 -20.19 1.02
CA LYS A 816 -18.80 -19.17 0.11
C LYS A 816 -19.88 -18.52 -0.76
N ILE A 817 -21.05 -19.12 -0.90
CA ILE A 817 -22.13 -18.64 -1.77
C ILE A 817 -23.16 -17.91 -0.92
N ILE A 818 -23.59 -16.73 -1.36
CA ILE A 818 -24.64 -15.99 -0.65
C ILE A 818 -26.02 -16.62 -0.96
N PRO A 819 -26.84 -16.97 0.05
CA PRO A 819 -28.23 -17.38 -0.16
C PRO A 819 -29.00 -16.27 -0.89
N THR A 820 -29.86 -16.62 -1.85
CA THR A 820 -30.48 -15.65 -2.77
C THR A 820 -31.91 -15.26 -2.36
N GLU A 821 -32.87 -16.18 -2.36
CA GLU A 821 -34.25 -15.89 -1.93
C GLU A 821 -34.92 -17.14 -1.35
N ASN A 822 -36.02 -16.97 -0.63
CA ASN A 822 -36.98 -18.04 -0.39
C ASN A 822 -38.01 -18.01 -1.52
N ASP A 823 -37.98 -19.00 -2.40
CA ASP A 823 -38.90 -19.11 -3.52
C ASP A 823 -40.17 -19.85 -3.09
N PHE A 824 -41.28 -19.12 -2.98
CA PHE A 824 -42.59 -19.66 -2.63
C PHE A 824 -43.50 -19.95 -3.84
N LEU A 825 -43.05 -19.65 -5.06
CA LEU A 825 -43.86 -19.76 -6.28
C LEU A 825 -43.60 -21.05 -7.05
N PHE A 826 -42.32 -21.38 -7.24
CA PHE A 826 -41.89 -22.52 -8.03
C PHE A 826 -41.16 -23.54 -7.15
N ARG A 827 -40.00 -23.20 -6.60
CA ARG A 827 -39.15 -24.21 -5.96
C ARG A 827 -39.57 -24.59 -4.55
N HIS A 828 -40.39 -23.77 -3.88
CA HIS A 828 -40.84 -23.95 -2.49
C HIS A 828 -39.69 -24.23 -1.53
N SER A 829 -38.54 -23.58 -1.75
CA SER A 829 -37.31 -23.77 -0.99
C SER A 829 -36.47 -22.50 -0.98
N THR A 830 -35.53 -22.40 -0.04
CA THR A 830 -34.47 -21.41 -0.10
C THR A 830 -33.55 -21.72 -1.29
N ILE A 831 -33.26 -20.69 -2.08
CA ILE A 831 -32.36 -20.74 -3.21
C ILE A 831 -30.97 -20.38 -2.72
N HIS A 832 -30.05 -21.33 -2.76
CA HIS A 832 -28.67 -21.19 -2.32
C HIS A 832 -27.81 -22.07 -3.19
N GLY A 833 -26.91 -21.47 -3.99
CA GLY A 833 -26.05 -22.22 -4.91
C GLY A 833 -26.61 -22.44 -6.31
N THR A 834 -27.91 -22.22 -6.52
CA THR A 834 -28.55 -22.22 -7.84
C THR A 834 -29.06 -20.83 -8.20
N VAL A 835 -29.23 -20.58 -9.51
CA VAL A 835 -29.70 -19.29 -10.03
C VAL A 835 -31.11 -18.93 -9.52
N HIS A 836 -31.33 -17.67 -9.17
CA HIS A 836 -32.62 -17.14 -8.77
C HIS A 836 -33.67 -17.22 -9.89
N ASP A 837 -33.34 -16.79 -11.10
CA ASP A 837 -34.26 -16.77 -12.24
C ASP A 837 -34.75 -18.17 -12.61
N GLU A 838 -36.07 -18.38 -12.58
CA GLU A 838 -36.68 -19.69 -12.81
C GLU A 838 -36.44 -20.17 -14.23
N GLY A 839 -36.50 -19.27 -15.22
CA GLY A 839 -36.20 -19.60 -16.61
C GLY A 839 -34.77 -20.10 -16.77
N ALA A 840 -33.80 -19.45 -16.12
CA ALA A 840 -32.40 -19.83 -16.15
C ALA A 840 -32.17 -21.17 -15.44
N ALA A 841 -32.85 -21.40 -14.30
CA ALA A 841 -32.82 -22.69 -13.63
C ALA A 841 -33.33 -23.79 -14.57
N MET A 842 -34.42 -23.54 -15.31
CA MET A 842 -34.96 -24.47 -16.30
C MET A 842 -34.09 -24.67 -17.55
N MET A 843 -33.07 -23.82 -17.72
CA MET A 843 -32.02 -23.96 -18.73
C MET A 843 -30.77 -24.67 -18.18
N GLY A 844 -30.85 -25.26 -16.98
CA GLY A 844 -29.73 -25.93 -16.31
C GLY A 844 -28.77 -24.98 -15.61
N GLY A 845 -29.24 -23.78 -15.25
CA GLY A 845 -28.44 -22.74 -14.60
C GLY A 845 -27.59 -21.92 -15.56
N ILE A 846 -27.42 -22.37 -16.82
CA ILE A 846 -26.61 -21.71 -17.84
C ILE A 846 -27.53 -20.87 -18.75
N SER A 847 -27.63 -19.58 -18.44
CA SER A 847 -28.35 -18.60 -19.26
C SER A 847 -27.60 -17.27 -19.26
N ALA A 848 -27.67 -16.52 -20.36
CA ALA A 848 -27.13 -15.16 -20.36
C ALA A 848 -28.08 -14.18 -19.67
N ASN A 849 -29.34 -14.57 -19.39
CA ASN A 849 -30.30 -13.70 -18.72
C ASN A 849 -29.93 -13.53 -17.23
N ALA A 850 -29.54 -14.63 -16.59
CA ALA A 850 -29.13 -14.79 -15.21
C ALA A 850 -28.40 -16.14 -15.01
N GLY A 851 -27.70 -16.33 -13.89
CA GLY A 851 -27.09 -17.61 -13.50
C GLY A 851 -25.57 -17.59 -13.34
N LEU A 852 -24.96 -16.46 -13.68
CA LEU A 852 -23.56 -16.21 -13.35
C LEU A 852 -23.45 -15.73 -11.90
N PHE A 853 -22.42 -16.19 -11.21
CA PHE A 853 -22.05 -15.79 -9.86
C PHE A 853 -20.66 -15.16 -9.88
N SER A 854 -20.40 -14.22 -8.96
CA SER A 854 -19.08 -13.60 -8.80
C SER A 854 -18.93 -12.88 -7.46
N ASN A 855 -17.70 -12.59 -7.06
CA ASN A 855 -17.41 -11.56 -6.07
C ASN A 855 -17.19 -10.18 -6.75
N ALA A 856 -17.04 -9.12 -5.96
CA ALA A 856 -16.89 -7.78 -6.51
C ALA A 856 -15.56 -7.59 -7.26
N ASN A 857 -14.49 -8.25 -6.81
CA ASN A 857 -13.15 -8.10 -7.37
C ASN A 857 -13.01 -8.68 -8.78
N ASP A 858 -13.47 -9.90 -8.99
CA ASP A 858 -13.31 -10.56 -10.29
C ASP A 858 -14.28 -10.01 -11.33
N LEU A 859 -15.49 -9.64 -10.90
CA LEU A 859 -16.40 -8.88 -11.74
C LEU A 859 -15.77 -7.54 -12.15
N ALA A 860 -15.09 -6.85 -11.23
CA ALA A 860 -14.41 -5.60 -11.53
C ALA A 860 -13.30 -5.75 -12.58
N LYS A 861 -12.59 -6.88 -12.66
CA LYS A 861 -11.57 -7.12 -13.71
C LYS A 861 -12.18 -7.09 -15.11
N LEU A 862 -13.32 -7.77 -15.29
CA LEU A 862 -14.06 -7.75 -16.55
C LEU A 862 -14.62 -6.35 -16.86
N MET A 863 -15.16 -5.67 -15.86
CA MET A 863 -15.68 -4.31 -16.04
C MET A 863 -14.57 -3.30 -16.34
N GLN A 864 -13.38 -3.48 -15.78
CA GLN A 864 -12.20 -2.66 -16.08
C GLN A 864 -11.71 -2.88 -17.51
N MET A 865 -11.76 -4.11 -18.03
CA MET A 865 -11.50 -4.37 -19.45
C MET A 865 -12.43 -3.55 -20.36
N TYR A 866 -13.71 -3.40 -20.01
CA TYR A 866 -14.61 -2.52 -20.74
C TYR A 866 -14.28 -1.03 -20.57
N LEU A 867 -13.96 -0.60 -19.35
CA LEU A 867 -13.58 0.80 -19.08
C LEU A 867 -12.30 1.20 -19.84
N ASP A 868 -11.34 0.28 -19.92
CA ASP A 868 -10.09 0.38 -20.69
C ASP A 868 -10.28 0.04 -22.18
N MET A 869 -11.54 0.08 -22.65
CA MET A 869 -11.94 -0.04 -24.05
C MET A 869 -11.45 -1.30 -24.74
N GLY A 870 -11.52 -2.43 -24.04
CA GLY A 870 -11.25 -3.76 -24.57
C GLY A 870 -9.92 -4.38 -24.13
N THR A 871 -9.11 -3.67 -23.34
CA THR A 871 -7.77 -4.14 -22.92
C THR A 871 -7.67 -4.33 -21.41
N TYR A 872 -6.92 -5.33 -20.96
CA TYR A 872 -6.54 -5.51 -19.55
C TYR A 872 -5.33 -6.43 -19.44
N GLY A 873 -4.37 -6.14 -18.56
CA GLY A 873 -3.20 -7.01 -18.37
C GLY A 873 -2.27 -7.10 -19.59
N ASN A 874 -2.19 -6.04 -20.41
CA ASN A 874 -1.52 -6.01 -21.73
C ASN A 874 -2.12 -6.92 -22.81
N GLU A 875 -3.32 -7.45 -22.60
CA GLU A 875 -4.05 -8.23 -23.61
C GLU A 875 -5.25 -7.43 -24.14
N GLU A 876 -5.46 -7.47 -25.46
CA GLU A 876 -6.68 -6.98 -26.11
C GLU A 876 -7.68 -8.14 -26.23
N PHE A 877 -8.83 -7.99 -25.57
CA PHE A 877 -9.92 -8.96 -25.58
C PHE A 877 -10.97 -8.63 -26.64
N ILE A 878 -11.21 -7.34 -26.83
CA ILE A 878 -12.21 -6.79 -27.74
C ILE A 878 -11.63 -5.50 -28.33
N SER A 879 -11.86 -5.24 -29.61
CA SER A 879 -11.39 -4.03 -30.25
C SER A 879 -12.06 -2.79 -29.66
N LYS A 880 -11.29 -1.70 -29.57
CA LYS A 880 -11.80 -0.38 -29.15
C LYS A 880 -12.99 0.09 -29.98
N ASN A 881 -13.04 -0.25 -31.27
CA ASN A 881 -14.13 0.14 -32.15
C ASN A 881 -15.44 -0.58 -31.80
N THR A 882 -15.38 -1.89 -31.56
CA THR A 882 -16.54 -2.67 -31.13
C THR A 882 -17.05 -2.19 -29.76
N LEU A 883 -16.16 -1.94 -28.79
CA LEU A 883 -16.58 -1.41 -27.48
C LEU A 883 -17.27 -0.04 -27.59
N LYS A 884 -16.71 0.89 -28.40
CA LYS A 884 -17.32 2.20 -28.65
C LYS A 884 -18.71 2.08 -29.27
N GLN A 885 -18.87 1.17 -30.24
CA GLN A 885 -20.18 0.91 -30.84
C GLN A 885 -21.17 0.44 -29.76
N TYR A 886 -20.80 -0.57 -28.97
CA TYR A 886 -21.70 -1.16 -27.98
C TYR A 886 -22.07 -0.22 -26.83
N THR A 887 -21.19 0.71 -26.47
CA THR A 887 -21.38 1.65 -25.35
C THR A 887 -22.02 2.99 -25.77
N SER A 888 -22.22 3.22 -27.06
CA SER A 888 -22.91 4.40 -27.61
C SER A 888 -24.43 4.26 -27.58
N VAL A 889 -25.15 5.39 -27.40
CA VAL A 889 -26.62 5.41 -27.50
C VAL A 889 -27.03 5.06 -28.93
N GLN A 890 -27.93 4.09 -29.10
CA GLN A 890 -28.28 3.58 -30.43
C GLN A 890 -29.47 4.28 -31.08
N PHE A 891 -30.51 4.62 -30.30
CA PHE A 891 -31.79 5.12 -30.80
C PHE A 891 -32.31 6.30 -29.96
N PRO A 892 -31.59 7.44 -29.91
CA PRO A 892 -31.94 8.57 -29.05
C PRO A 892 -33.31 9.16 -29.42
N ASP A 893 -33.68 9.15 -30.70
CA ASP A 893 -34.93 9.71 -31.22
C ASP A 893 -36.18 8.98 -30.68
N ASN A 894 -36.03 7.70 -30.30
CA ASN A 894 -37.09 6.90 -29.66
C ASN A 894 -37.09 7.04 -28.12
N ASN A 895 -36.42 8.06 -27.58
CA ASN A 895 -36.15 8.25 -26.15
C ASN A 895 -35.49 7.00 -25.51
N ASN A 896 -34.72 6.24 -26.32
CA ASN A 896 -34.04 5.03 -25.90
C ASN A 896 -32.58 5.36 -25.55
N HIS A 897 -32.27 5.31 -24.26
CA HIS A 897 -30.95 5.61 -23.74
C HIS A 897 -29.96 4.44 -23.87
N ARG A 898 -30.39 3.26 -24.33
CA ARG A 898 -29.59 2.04 -24.28
C ARG A 898 -28.40 2.06 -25.26
N GLY A 899 -27.29 1.48 -24.80
CA GLY A 899 -26.27 0.91 -25.69
C GLY A 899 -26.66 -0.50 -26.12
N ILE A 900 -25.83 -1.14 -26.95
CA ILE A 900 -26.05 -2.53 -27.36
C ILE A 900 -25.74 -3.43 -26.15
N GLY A 901 -26.77 -3.91 -25.47
CA GLY A 901 -26.66 -4.72 -24.25
C GLY A 901 -26.38 -3.94 -22.96
N PHE A 902 -25.90 -2.70 -23.03
CA PHE A 902 -25.60 -1.85 -21.86
C PHE A 902 -26.70 -0.84 -21.51
N ASP A 903 -26.87 -0.59 -20.21
CA ASP A 903 -27.54 0.62 -19.70
C ASP A 903 -26.62 1.84 -19.91
N LYS A 904 -27.23 3.01 -20.14
CA LYS A 904 -26.56 4.33 -20.07
C LYS A 904 -27.41 5.28 -19.22
N PRO A 905 -26.91 6.45 -18.79
CA PRO A 905 -27.75 7.42 -18.11
C PRO A 905 -28.96 7.77 -18.97
N TYR A 906 -30.10 8.04 -18.35
CA TYR A 906 -31.24 8.59 -19.07
C TYR A 906 -30.85 9.88 -19.82
N LEU A 907 -31.40 10.05 -21.03
CA LEU A 907 -31.13 11.21 -21.88
C LEU A 907 -31.46 12.54 -21.18
N ILE A 908 -32.48 12.51 -20.32
CA ILE A 908 -32.88 13.60 -19.43
C ILE A 908 -32.81 13.08 -17.99
N TYR A 909 -32.11 13.81 -17.12
CA TYR A 909 -32.00 13.48 -15.71
C TYR A 909 -33.35 13.60 -15.01
N LYS A 910 -33.74 12.58 -14.23
CA LYS A 910 -35.08 12.46 -13.61
C LYS A 910 -35.07 12.58 -12.09
N GLY A 911 -34.09 13.29 -11.51
CA GLY A 911 -33.95 13.40 -10.06
C GLY A 911 -33.71 12.03 -9.41
N GLU A 912 -34.39 11.74 -8.31
CA GLU A 912 -34.28 10.46 -7.59
C GLU A 912 -34.71 9.24 -8.42
N ASN A 913 -35.53 9.45 -9.46
CA ASN A 913 -35.97 8.40 -10.38
C ASN A 913 -34.97 8.14 -11.52
N SER A 914 -33.83 8.84 -11.54
CA SER A 914 -32.75 8.57 -12.51
C SER A 914 -32.10 7.22 -12.24
N ASN A 915 -31.61 6.57 -13.29
CA ASN A 915 -30.88 5.30 -13.18
C ASN A 915 -29.41 5.46 -12.75
N THR A 916 -28.92 6.71 -12.70
CA THR A 916 -27.56 7.08 -12.30
C THR A 916 -27.55 8.35 -11.46
N ALA A 917 -26.43 8.58 -10.77
CA ALA A 917 -26.16 9.81 -10.04
C ALA A 917 -26.19 11.03 -10.98
N LYS A 918 -26.44 12.22 -10.41
CA LYS A 918 -26.50 13.48 -11.17
C LYS A 918 -25.19 13.77 -11.89
N ASP A 919 -24.08 13.48 -11.23
CA ASP A 919 -22.74 13.77 -11.73
C ASP A 919 -22.15 12.65 -12.60
N ALA A 920 -22.91 11.58 -12.83
CA ALA A 920 -22.49 10.55 -13.78
C ALA A 920 -22.42 11.13 -15.20
N SER A 921 -21.30 10.88 -15.89
CA SER A 921 -21.14 11.41 -17.25
C SER A 921 -22.11 10.74 -18.22
N LYS A 922 -22.51 11.45 -19.29
CA LYS A 922 -23.33 10.87 -20.38
C LYS A 922 -22.63 9.72 -21.12
N GLU A 923 -21.30 9.69 -21.06
CA GLU A 923 -20.46 8.64 -21.64
C GLU A 923 -20.51 7.35 -20.82
N SER A 924 -20.86 7.44 -19.54
CA SER A 924 -20.93 6.29 -18.65
C SER A 924 -21.94 5.23 -19.13
N PHE A 925 -21.69 4.00 -18.71
CA PHE A 925 -22.48 2.83 -19.08
C PHE A 925 -22.33 1.72 -18.04
N GLY A 926 -23.27 0.78 -18.02
CA GLY A 926 -23.23 -0.30 -17.05
C GLY A 926 -24.45 -1.21 -17.14
N HIS A 927 -24.83 -1.79 -15.99
CA HIS A 927 -26.07 -2.53 -15.86
C HIS A 927 -26.49 -2.64 -14.39
N THR A 928 -27.80 -2.59 -14.13
CA THR A 928 -28.36 -2.92 -12.80
C THR A 928 -28.90 -4.35 -12.75
N GLY A 929 -28.71 -5.03 -11.62
CA GLY A 929 -29.13 -6.42 -11.44
C GLY A 929 -30.45 -6.56 -10.69
N PHE A 930 -31.19 -7.62 -11.01
CA PHE A 930 -32.47 -7.92 -10.38
C PHE A 930 -32.29 -8.25 -8.89
N THR A 931 -31.23 -8.97 -8.55
CA THR A 931 -30.85 -9.34 -7.16
C THR A 931 -30.36 -8.15 -6.34
N GLY A 932 -30.32 -6.93 -6.89
CA GLY A 932 -29.88 -5.72 -6.18
C GLY A 932 -28.43 -5.33 -6.47
N THR A 933 -27.81 -5.95 -7.46
CA THR A 933 -26.44 -5.61 -7.88
C THR A 933 -26.43 -4.39 -8.82
N MET A 934 -25.27 -3.79 -9.01
CA MET A 934 -25.02 -2.74 -10.01
C MET A 934 -23.54 -2.74 -10.37
N VAL A 935 -23.25 -2.59 -11.66
CA VAL A 935 -21.92 -2.26 -12.15
C VAL A 935 -22.02 -1.05 -13.06
N TRP A 936 -21.08 -0.12 -12.93
CA TRP A 936 -21.08 1.12 -13.69
C TRP A 936 -19.66 1.58 -13.99
N MET A 937 -19.42 1.94 -15.25
CA MET A 937 -18.15 2.43 -15.77
C MET A 937 -18.37 3.85 -16.30
N ASP A 938 -17.52 4.78 -15.87
CA ASP A 938 -17.53 6.17 -16.33
C ASP A 938 -16.18 6.48 -17.00
N PRO A 939 -16.08 6.41 -18.35
CA PRO A 939 -14.84 6.67 -19.08
C PRO A 939 -14.31 8.08 -18.89
N LYS A 940 -15.19 9.07 -18.69
CA LYS A 940 -14.81 10.47 -18.55
C LYS A 940 -14.04 10.71 -17.26
N GLU A 941 -14.55 10.16 -16.16
CA GLU A 941 -13.92 10.29 -14.82
C GLU A 941 -12.94 9.14 -14.52
N ASN A 942 -12.87 8.15 -15.43
CA ASN A 942 -12.16 6.89 -15.31
C ASN A 942 -12.48 6.16 -13.99
N VAL A 943 -13.78 6.03 -13.70
CA VAL A 943 -14.33 5.43 -12.48
C VAL A 943 -15.03 4.11 -12.81
N LEU A 944 -14.79 3.11 -11.97
CA LEU A 944 -15.51 1.85 -11.93
C LEU A 944 -16.18 1.68 -10.57
N PHE A 945 -17.48 1.38 -10.59
CA PHE A 945 -18.30 1.10 -9.43
C PHE A 945 -18.94 -0.29 -9.53
N VAL A 946 -18.64 -1.16 -8.56
CA VAL A 946 -19.29 -2.46 -8.39
C VAL A 946 -19.98 -2.51 -7.03
N PHE A 947 -21.28 -2.79 -7.05
CA PHE A 947 -22.11 -3.01 -5.87
C PHE A 947 -22.78 -4.38 -5.98
N LEU A 948 -22.38 -5.32 -5.14
CA LEU A 948 -23.03 -6.62 -5.04
C LEU A 948 -23.83 -6.67 -3.75
N SER A 949 -25.11 -7.00 -3.86
CA SER A 949 -25.98 -7.20 -2.71
C SER A 949 -27.04 -8.23 -3.06
N ASN A 950 -27.87 -8.53 -2.07
CA ASN A 950 -29.01 -9.39 -2.29
C ASN A 950 -30.31 -8.78 -1.72
N ARG A 951 -30.99 -7.99 -2.54
CA ARG A 951 -32.26 -7.34 -2.19
C ARG A 951 -33.46 -8.29 -2.22
N VAL A 952 -33.33 -9.47 -2.82
CA VAL A 952 -34.43 -10.45 -2.92
C VAL A 952 -34.49 -11.41 -1.74
N THR A 953 -33.66 -11.20 -0.71
CA THR A 953 -33.81 -11.84 0.60
C THR A 953 -34.73 -11.00 1.51
N PRO A 954 -35.69 -11.62 2.23
CA PRO A 954 -36.06 -13.03 2.13
C PRO A 954 -36.88 -13.35 0.87
N THR A 955 -37.58 -12.36 0.28
CA THR A 955 -38.37 -12.57 -0.94
C THR A 955 -38.14 -11.44 -1.95
N ARG A 956 -38.34 -11.77 -3.24
CA ARG A 956 -38.28 -10.84 -4.37
C ARG A 956 -39.23 -9.63 -4.32
N GLU A 957 -40.21 -9.64 -3.42
CA GLU A 957 -41.14 -8.52 -3.22
C GLU A 957 -40.50 -7.37 -2.43
N ASN A 958 -39.30 -7.58 -1.86
CA ASN A 958 -38.57 -6.50 -1.21
C ASN A 958 -38.10 -5.45 -2.25
N ARG A 959 -38.68 -4.24 -2.13
CA ARG A 959 -38.39 -3.06 -2.96
C ARG A 959 -37.69 -1.93 -2.19
N ILE A 960 -37.33 -2.15 -0.92
CA ILE A 960 -36.81 -1.08 -0.05
C ILE A 960 -35.50 -0.50 -0.62
N LEU A 961 -34.62 -1.33 -1.20
CA LEU A 961 -33.38 -0.86 -1.82
C LEU A 961 -33.63 0.19 -2.93
N TYR A 962 -34.70 0.03 -3.71
CA TYR A 962 -35.08 0.99 -4.73
C TYR A 962 -35.62 2.28 -4.12
N LYS A 963 -36.48 2.17 -3.10
CA LYS A 963 -37.04 3.32 -2.38
C LYS A 963 -35.95 4.18 -1.72
N LEU A 964 -34.93 3.55 -1.14
CA LEU A 964 -33.81 4.26 -0.52
C LEU A 964 -32.87 4.91 -1.54
N ASN A 965 -32.92 4.45 -2.80
CA ASN A 965 -32.02 4.85 -3.89
C ASN A 965 -30.53 4.67 -3.54
N THR A 966 -30.20 3.64 -2.74
CA THR A 966 -28.88 3.46 -2.14
C THR A 966 -27.75 3.42 -3.17
N ARG A 967 -27.94 2.71 -4.28
CA ARG A 967 -26.89 2.52 -5.30
C ARG A 967 -26.52 3.82 -5.99
N THR A 968 -27.51 4.61 -6.39
CA THR A 968 -27.34 5.92 -7.01
C THR A 968 -26.73 6.94 -6.05
N LYS A 969 -27.13 6.91 -4.76
CA LYS A 969 -26.53 7.76 -3.72
C LYS A 969 -25.07 7.40 -3.45
N ILE A 970 -24.73 6.11 -3.42
CA ILE A 970 -23.32 5.65 -3.35
C ILE A 970 -22.54 6.16 -4.56
N GLN A 971 -23.12 6.04 -5.76
CA GLN A 971 -22.49 6.55 -6.98
C GLN A 971 -22.21 8.06 -6.88
N GLN A 972 -23.14 8.85 -6.32
CA GLN A 972 -22.95 10.28 -6.08
C GLN A 972 -21.80 10.56 -5.10
N VAL A 973 -21.69 9.79 -4.00
CA VAL A 973 -20.58 9.91 -3.03
C VAL A 973 -19.22 9.70 -3.70
N ILE A 974 -19.12 8.82 -4.71
CA ILE A 974 -17.87 8.63 -5.46
C ILE A 974 -17.48 9.93 -6.17
N TYR A 975 -18.42 10.58 -6.85
CA TYR A 975 -18.16 11.86 -7.53
C TYR A 975 -17.89 13.00 -6.54
N ASP A 976 -18.58 13.04 -5.41
CA ASP A 976 -18.34 14.03 -4.36
C ASP A 976 -16.95 13.87 -3.71
N ALA A 977 -16.41 12.65 -3.69
CA ALA A 977 -15.07 12.39 -3.19
C ALA A 977 -13.97 12.76 -4.20
N ILE A 978 -14.30 12.95 -5.48
CA ILE A 978 -13.35 13.38 -6.54
C ILE A 978 -13.18 14.91 -6.53
N LYS A 979 -14.23 15.64 -6.15
CA LYS A 979 -14.22 17.10 -5.99
C LYS A 979 -13.49 17.50 -4.71
#